data_AF-A0A3B1J8B7-F1
#
_entry.id   AF-A0A3B1J8B7-F1
#
_cell.length_a   1.000
_cell.length_b   1.000
_cell.length_c   1.000
_cell.angle_alpha   90.00
_cell.angle_beta   90.00
_cell.angle_gamma   90.00
#
_symmetry.space_group_name_H-M   'P 1'
#
loop_
_entity.id
_entity.type
_entity.pdbx_description
1 polymer ?
#
loop_
_entity_poly.entity_id
_entity_poly.type
_entity_poly.pdbx_seq_one_letter_code
_entity_poly.pdbx_strand_id
1 'polypeptide(L)'
;MCVPHPQLPLSAMESKPYEIAALGRALYPGMLYDCRNDTFIPGVTLWNKESLKNDIDECLQPKTDLKFSVSDSLSEKANFLDVSASLKASFLSGLIEVEGSAKYLRDTKSSMSQSRCTMMYSVTTKFQQLTMTQLGNITYPAVFEQKTATHVVTAALYGAQAFMVFDHMASGTEEQQKVEGNIHAVVKKIPSLDIEGDAHLALNEDEKKLADEISVTFYGDFHLEHNPTTYQEAIDVYKALPNLLKDKEYFGVPVKVWLYPLVLLDNKAAALVREISTCLVSKTERLLEQLEDAERRCNDLTRTSTVQDFSDLKVRLQIFHEFYSDYKTVFQKALCRVLPDIRGGGKEEQALAKVIEIHDKSPFSANKLNEWLESITIESQILSSYTKRLQDIRVVPSLGDLNAILFDPDVDTVVCLAFTSLANPDEFINTLNEFLKSDDFKWLEDVSTVEGTPEHQAWFTSFDISQTMRENLSLFKSFSEANKDTKGVQFVIASIPDPSNPGTSIYLYEKGELTNPKFKPVSKPPPPTVTMSDGRGTLMLQKSPTGETVRFRIEYKLANSKDEDKVWEVRDTPDAQESFALTGLQRDKQYDLRYRAVSEVGMSEASEPICCIPNTHPDYPSIDDGEYSFITACNNNFQLYN
;
A
#
# COMPACT_ATOMS: atom_id res chain seq x y z
N MET A 1 12.90 32.57 -4.11
CA MET A 1 14.14 33.37 -4.19
C MET A 1 14.44 33.93 -2.81
N CYS A 2 15.37 33.30 -2.08
CA CYS A 2 15.83 33.83 -0.79
C CYS A 2 16.95 34.83 -1.06
N VAL A 3 16.80 36.06 -0.58
CA VAL A 3 17.79 37.12 -0.70
C VAL A 3 19.00 36.75 0.19
N PRO A 4 20.26 36.89 -0.29
CA PRO A 4 21.42 36.62 0.55
C PRO A 4 21.55 37.70 1.63
N HIS A 5 21.54 37.30 2.90
CA HIS A 5 21.98 38.19 3.97
C HIS A 5 23.50 38.45 3.88
N PRO A 6 23.96 39.67 4.20
CA PRO A 6 25.37 40.03 4.09
C PRO A 6 26.22 39.21 5.06
N GLN A 7 27.39 38.77 4.57
CA GLN A 7 28.43 38.07 5.32
C GLN A 7 28.88 38.91 6.52
N LEU A 8 28.47 38.49 7.73
CA LEU A 8 29.12 38.89 8.98
C LEU A 8 30.42 38.09 9.16
N PRO A 9 31.47 38.69 9.74
CA PRO A 9 32.75 38.02 9.95
C PRO A 9 32.62 36.83 10.90
N LEU A 10 33.49 35.82 10.71
CA LEU A 10 33.65 34.62 11.55
C LEU A 10 33.79 34.97 13.04
N SER A 11 32.66 35.11 13.75
CA SER A 11 32.58 34.79 15.16
C SER A 11 31.97 33.40 15.25
N ALA A 12 32.66 32.46 15.93
CA ALA A 12 31.98 31.30 16.48
C ALA A 12 30.66 31.79 17.10
N MET A 13 29.55 31.08 16.88
CA MET A 13 28.29 31.37 17.55
C MET A 13 28.56 31.72 19.01
N GLU A 14 27.87 32.74 19.53
CA GLU A 14 27.90 33.06 20.96
C GLU A 14 27.73 31.75 21.71
N SER A 15 28.80 31.28 22.34
CA SER A 15 28.85 29.97 22.96
C SER A 15 27.89 30.01 24.14
N LYS A 16 26.66 29.57 23.93
CA LYS A 16 25.59 29.65 24.93
C LYS A 16 25.30 28.26 25.46
N PRO A 17 25.05 28.13 26.78
CA PRO A 17 24.44 26.93 27.31
C PRO A 17 23.08 26.71 26.65
N TYR A 18 22.77 25.48 26.28
CA TYR A 18 21.46 25.13 25.76
C TYR A 18 21.04 23.72 26.19
N GLU A 19 19.74 23.46 26.09
CA GLU A 19 19.09 22.25 26.59
C GLU A 19 18.76 21.28 25.45
N ILE A 20 18.83 19.97 25.74
CA ILE A 20 18.46 18.92 24.80
C ILE A 20 17.66 17.81 25.48
N ALA A 21 16.79 17.15 24.71
CA ALA A 21 16.13 15.92 25.13
C ALA A 21 17.13 14.76 25.23
N ALA A 22 17.04 13.97 26.30
CA ALA A 22 17.95 12.85 26.52
C ALA A 22 17.62 11.65 25.62
N LEU A 23 16.34 11.43 25.29
CA LEU A 23 15.86 10.38 24.38
C LEU A 23 16.32 8.95 24.77
N GLY A 24 16.24 8.65 26.07
CA GLY A 24 16.67 7.36 26.63
C GLY A 24 18.18 7.20 26.81
N ARG A 25 18.99 8.15 26.31
CA ARG A 25 20.45 8.10 26.46
C ARG A 25 20.86 8.42 27.90
N ALA A 26 21.80 7.63 28.42
CA ALA A 26 22.34 7.76 29.78
C ALA A 26 23.26 8.99 29.94
N LEU A 27 22.67 10.19 29.96
CA LEU A 27 23.37 11.48 30.07
C LEU A 27 23.30 12.00 31.51
N TYR A 28 24.46 12.10 32.17
CA TYR A 28 24.57 12.52 33.56
C TYR A 28 25.46 13.76 33.72
N PRO A 29 25.25 14.58 34.78
CA PRO A 29 26.13 15.70 35.08
C PRO A 29 27.61 15.28 35.14
N GLY A 30 28.47 16.04 34.47
CA GLY A 30 29.90 15.79 34.35
C GLY A 30 30.34 14.97 33.13
N MET A 31 29.39 14.38 32.39
CA MET A 31 29.71 13.67 31.14
C MET A 31 30.01 14.64 30.00
N LEU A 32 30.95 14.25 29.15
CA LEU A 32 31.29 14.99 27.94
C LEU A 32 30.37 14.63 26.79
N TYR A 33 30.04 15.61 25.96
CA TYR A 33 29.11 15.48 24.84
C TYR A 33 29.66 16.19 23.60
N ASP A 34 29.53 15.55 22.44
CA ASP A 34 29.87 16.13 21.16
C ASP A 34 28.62 16.50 20.37
N CYS A 35 28.23 17.78 20.40
CA CYS A 35 27.10 18.30 19.63
C CYS A 35 27.27 18.22 18.10
N ARG A 36 28.47 17.90 17.58
CA ARG A 36 28.66 17.67 16.14
C ARG A 36 27.99 16.37 15.73
N ASN A 37 28.21 15.31 16.51
CA ASN A 37 27.72 13.96 16.26
C ASN A 37 26.50 13.58 17.13
N ASP A 38 26.15 14.40 18.12
CA ASP A 38 25.14 14.12 19.14
C ASP A 38 25.41 12.86 19.98
N THR A 39 26.69 12.65 20.32
CA THR A 39 27.18 11.49 21.07
C THR A 39 27.81 11.89 22.40
N PHE A 40 27.60 11.09 23.44
CA PHE A 40 28.34 11.24 24.71
C PHE A 40 29.66 10.47 24.67
N ILE A 41 30.65 10.90 25.47
CA ILE A 41 31.96 10.28 25.55
C ILE A 41 32.07 9.49 26.87
N PRO A 42 31.93 8.15 26.84
CA PRO A 42 32.03 7.35 28.05
C PRO A 42 33.45 7.31 28.61
N GLY A 43 33.57 7.30 29.94
CA GLY A 43 34.84 7.09 30.64
C GLY A 43 35.81 8.27 30.67
N VAL A 44 35.54 9.36 29.94
CA VAL A 44 36.36 10.58 29.95
C VAL A 44 35.60 11.69 30.68
N THR A 45 36.24 12.32 31.66
CA THR A 45 35.65 13.38 32.49
C THR A 45 36.66 14.51 32.71
N LEU A 46 36.17 15.73 32.95
CA LEU A 46 37.02 16.89 33.32
C LEU A 46 37.48 16.81 34.78
N TRP A 47 36.75 16.07 35.61
CA TRP A 47 36.94 16.01 37.05
C TRP A 47 37.05 14.58 37.55
N ASN A 48 37.73 14.40 38.68
CA ASN A 48 37.76 13.12 39.37
C ASN A 48 36.38 12.76 39.97
N LYS A 49 36.20 11.47 40.27
CA LYS A 49 34.94 10.90 40.75
C LYS A 49 34.49 11.46 42.12
N GLU A 50 35.43 11.81 42.99
CA GLU A 50 35.11 12.33 44.32
C GLU A 50 34.54 13.74 44.22
N SER A 51 35.20 14.62 43.45
CA SER A 51 34.73 15.98 43.20
C SER A 51 33.35 15.98 42.50
N LEU A 52 33.14 15.11 41.51
CA LEU A 52 31.82 14.98 40.85
C LEU A 52 30.71 14.55 41.81
N LYS A 53 31.00 13.72 42.82
CA LYS A 53 30.00 13.28 43.78
C LYS A 53 29.65 14.34 44.82
N ASN A 54 30.64 15.13 45.24
CA ASN A 54 30.47 16.09 46.34
C ASN A 54 29.81 17.40 45.88
N ASP A 55 29.92 17.75 44.60
CA ASP A 55 29.48 19.03 44.03
C ASP A 55 28.23 18.92 43.13
N ILE A 56 27.32 18.00 43.45
CA ILE A 56 25.99 17.91 42.83
C ILE A 56 24.94 18.49 43.76
N ASP A 57 24.24 19.51 43.29
CA ASP A 57 23.03 20.05 43.92
C ASP A 57 21.80 19.33 43.35
N GLU A 58 20.87 18.95 44.22
CA GLU A 58 19.68 18.17 43.87
C GLU A 58 18.41 18.84 44.39
N CYS A 59 17.43 19.00 43.49
CA CYS A 59 16.13 19.60 43.78
C CYS A 59 15.00 18.71 43.27
N LEU A 60 13.99 18.45 44.10
CA LEU A 60 12.80 17.71 43.68
C LEU A 60 11.95 18.57 42.72
N GLN A 61 11.59 18.00 41.57
CA GLN A 61 10.74 18.63 40.57
C GLN A 61 9.65 17.66 40.08
N PRO A 62 8.69 17.28 40.93
CA PRO A 62 7.61 16.40 40.53
C PRO A 62 6.61 17.14 39.63
N LYS A 63 6.50 16.72 38.37
CA LYS A 63 5.45 17.19 37.44
C LYS A 63 4.97 16.02 36.58
N THR A 64 3.65 15.88 36.45
CA THR A 64 3.01 14.91 35.56
C THR A 64 2.31 15.64 34.41
N ASP A 65 2.43 15.09 33.20
CA ASP A 65 1.82 15.58 31.98
C ASP A 65 1.22 14.41 31.21
N LEU A 66 0.10 14.66 30.53
CA LEU A 66 -0.64 13.67 29.75
C LEU A 66 -1.10 14.31 28.45
N LYS A 67 -0.66 13.76 27.31
CA LYS A 67 -0.99 14.26 25.98
C LYS A 67 -1.56 13.17 25.09
N PHE A 68 -2.32 13.58 24.08
CA PHE A 68 -2.95 12.71 23.09
C PHE A 68 -2.71 13.27 21.69
N SER A 69 -2.37 12.42 20.73
CA SER A 69 -2.24 12.80 19.32
C SER A 69 -2.85 11.74 18.41
N VAL A 70 -3.44 12.20 17.31
CA VAL A 70 -3.89 11.37 16.18
C VAL A 70 -2.90 11.42 15.01
N SER A 71 -1.96 12.36 15.04
CA SER A 71 -0.91 12.49 14.02
C SER A 71 0.26 11.58 14.36
N ASP A 72 0.76 10.88 13.34
CA ASP A 72 1.95 10.03 13.40
C ASP A 72 3.19 10.70 12.77
N SER A 73 3.08 11.98 12.36
CA SER A 73 4.18 12.72 11.74
C SER A 73 5.38 12.85 12.67
N LEU A 74 6.58 12.89 12.10
CA LEU A 74 7.80 12.99 12.91
C LEU A 74 7.82 14.31 13.70
N SER A 75 7.33 15.39 13.12
CA SER A 75 7.19 16.68 13.81
C SER A 75 6.36 16.56 15.09
N GLU A 76 5.23 15.84 15.05
CA GLU A 76 4.40 15.69 16.24
C GLU A 76 5.06 14.80 17.31
N LYS A 77 5.73 13.72 16.89
CA LYS A 77 6.51 12.87 17.80
C LYS A 77 7.67 13.63 18.44
N ALA A 78 8.37 14.44 17.66
CA ALA A 78 9.44 15.33 18.13
C ALA A 78 8.90 16.36 19.14
N ASN A 79 7.70 16.91 18.91
CA ASN A 79 7.05 17.84 19.84
C ASN A 79 6.67 17.18 21.17
N PHE A 80 6.20 15.93 21.15
CA PHE A 80 5.92 15.16 22.37
C PHE A 80 7.16 14.99 23.25
N LEU A 81 8.31 14.76 22.63
CA LEU A 81 9.60 14.54 23.30
C LEU A 81 10.44 15.81 23.46
N ASP A 82 9.92 16.99 23.14
CA ASP A 82 10.63 18.29 23.21
C ASP A 82 11.98 18.26 22.46
N VAL A 83 11.99 17.64 21.28
CA VAL A 83 13.19 17.47 20.45
C VAL A 83 13.47 18.75 19.68
N SER A 84 14.64 19.34 19.91
CA SER A 84 15.09 20.54 19.19
C SER A 84 15.32 20.26 17.70
N ALA A 85 15.29 21.31 16.87
CA ALA A 85 15.53 21.16 15.42
C ALA A 85 16.90 20.54 15.11
N SER A 86 17.95 20.90 15.86
CA SER A 86 19.28 20.31 15.68
C SER A 86 19.27 18.82 16.02
N LEU A 87 18.67 18.42 17.15
CA LEU A 87 18.60 17.01 17.53
C LEU A 87 17.69 16.21 16.59
N LYS A 88 16.63 16.81 16.06
CA LYS A 88 15.77 16.22 15.03
C LYS A 88 16.56 15.91 13.75
N ALA A 89 17.45 16.80 13.31
CA ALA A 89 18.32 16.53 12.16
C ALA A 89 19.24 15.31 12.41
N SER A 90 19.74 15.16 13.63
CA SER A 90 20.56 14.00 14.03
C SER A 90 19.74 12.71 14.09
N PHE A 91 18.49 12.79 14.52
CA PHE A 91 17.56 11.66 14.46
C PHE A 91 17.28 11.24 13.01
N LEU A 92 16.89 12.19 12.16
CA LEU A 92 16.58 11.96 10.74
C LEU A 92 17.74 11.33 9.95
N SER A 93 18.97 11.68 10.31
CA SER A 93 20.19 11.16 9.68
C SER A 93 20.67 9.83 10.26
N GLY A 94 20.08 9.38 11.38
CA GLY A 94 20.54 8.18 12.09
C GLY A 94 21.82 8.38 12.90
N LEU A 95 22.23 9.62 13.20
CA LEU A 95 23.37 9.91 14.08
C LEU A 95 23.12 9.51 15.53
N ILE A 96 21.85 9.54 15.96
CA ILE A 96 21.47 9.16 17.32
C ILE A 96 20.69 7.85 17.35
N GLU A 97 21.06 7.00 18.30
CA GLU A 97 20.23 5.89 18.74
C GLU A 97 19.33 6.35 19.88
N VAL A 98 18.08 5.89 19.87
CA VAL A 98 17.06 6.24 20.86
C VAL A 98 16.66 5.01 21.64
N GLU A 99 16.50 5.15 22.95
CA GLU A 99 16.21 4.05 23.86
C GLU A 99 14.95 4.32 24.69
N GLY A 100 14.49 3.30 25.42
CA GLY A 100 13.34 3.41 26.30
C GLY A 100 12.08 3.92 25.58
N SER A 101 11.43 4.92 26.18
CA SER A 101 10.25 5.59 25.64
C SER A 101 10.50 6.27 24.29
N ALA A 102 11.71 6.76 24.04
CA ALA A 102 12.05 7.47 22.81
C ALA A 102 12.12 6.57 21.57
N LYS A 103 12.08 5.24 21.73
CA LYS A 103 11.87 4.30 20.61
C LYS A 103 10.58 4.58 19.84
N TYR A 104 9.60 5.22 20.48
CA TYR A 104 8.40 5.75 19.83
C TYR A 104 8.70 6.61 18.59
N LEU A 105 9.82 7.35 18.56
CA LEU A 105 10.21 8.16 17.39
C LEU A 105 10.40 7.32 16.11
N ARG A 106 10.76 6.04 16.25
CA ARG A 106 10.99 5.11 15.12
C ARG A 106 9.75 4.30 14.76
N ASP A 107 8.74 4.28 15.61
CA ASP A 107 7.48 3.60 15.31
C ASP A 107 6.72 4.43 14.30
N THR A 108 6.52 3.94 13.09
CA THR A 108 5.73 4.60 12.04
C THR A 108 4.61 3.69 11.58
N LYS A 109 3.50 4.26 11.12
CA LYS A 109 2.44 3.48 10.47
C LYS A 109 3.01 2.61 9.35
N SER A 110 2.55 1.37 9.26
CA SER A 110 2.98 0.40 8.22
C SER A 110 2.07 0.40 6.99
N SER A 111 0.90 1.00 7.10
CA SER A 111 -0.18 1.00 6.12
C SER A 111 -0.88 2.36 6.08
N MET A 112 -1.39 2.75 4.90
CA MET A 112 -2.26 3.93 4.75
C MET A 112 -3.64 3.69 5.36
N SER A 113 -4.09 2.43 5.51
CA SER A 113 -5.38 2.07 6.12
C SER A 113 -5.31 1.97 7.65
N GLN A 114 -4.17 2.29 8.25
CA GLN A 114 -3.97 2.26 9.69
C GLN A 114 -4.40 3.59 10.35
N SER A 115 -5.40 3.51 11.22
CA SER A 115 -5.81 4.59 12.11
C SER A 115 -5.02 4.48 13.41
N ARG A 116 -4.49 5.60 13.92
CA ARG A 116 -3.60 5.62 15.08
C ARG A 116 -3.98 6.74 16.04
N CYS A 117 -3.97 6.44 17.33
CA CYS A 117 -3.96 7.43 18.39
C CYS A 117 -2.83 7.09 19.37
N THR A 118 -2.06 8.08 19.80
CA THR A 118 -1.01 7.89 20.81
C THR A 118 -1.35 8.65 22.09
N MET A 119 -1.25 7.96 23.22
CA MET A 119 -1.29 8.57 24.56
C MET A 119 0.14 8.64 25.12
N MET A 120 0.57 9.84 25.49
CA MET A 120 1.85 10.09 26.15
C MET A 120 1.63 10.43 27.62
N TYR A 121 2.16 9.60 28.51
CA TYR A 121 2.31 9.89 29.93
C TYR A 121 3.74 10.31 30.22
N SER A 122 3.94 11.45 30.88
CA SER A 122 5.27 11.95 31.24
C SER A 122 5.27 12.37 32.70
N VAL A 123 6.27 11.92 33.45
CA VAL A 123 6.48 12.34 34.84
C VAL A 123 7.94 12.71 35.06
N THR A 124 8.17 13.83 35.70
CA THR A 124 9.51 14.30 36.15
C THR A 124 9.60 14.14 37.66
N THR A 125 10.80 13.92 38.18
CA THR A 125 11.03 13.56 39.58
C THR A 125 11.99 14.54 40.26
N LYS A 126 13.19 14.69 39.71
CA LYS A 126 14.26 15.50 40.31
C LYS A 126 15.14 16.15 39.26
N PHE A 127 15.75 17.25 39.64
CA PHE A 127 16.73 18.00 38.88
C PHE A 127 18.08 17.94 39.61
N GLN A 128 19.14 17.59 38.90
CA GLN A 128 20.51 17.58 39.41
C GLN A 128 21.37 18.53 38.59
N GLN A 129 22.24 19.30 39.25
CA GLN A 129 23.17 20.22 38.59
C GLN A 129 24.54 20.25 39.27
N LEU A 130 25.59 20.52 38.50
CA LEU A 130 26.93 20.77 39.01
C LEU A 130 27.00 22.17 39.66
N THR A 131 27.67 22.26 40.81
CA THR A 131 27.91 23.56 41.46
C THR A 131 29.02 24.36 40.74
N MET A 132 29.02 25.68 40.94
CA MET A 132 30.03 26.59 40.36
C MET A 132 31.46 26.30 40.83
N THR A 133 31.63 25.66 42.00
CA THR A 133 32.92 25.22 42.52
C THR A 133 33.65 24.32 41.52
N GLN A 134 32.88 23.46 40.85
CA GLN A 134 33.41 22.45 39.94
C GLN A 134 33.82 23.06 38.59
N LEU A 135 33.05 24.02 38.07
CA LEU A 135 33.34 24.69 36.80
C LEU A 135 34.69 25.45 36.81
N GLY A 136 35.17 25.88 37.97
CA GLY A 136 36.43 26.62 38.12
C GLY A 136 37.68 25.77 38.35
N ASN A 137 37.57 24.50 38.75
CA ASN A 137 38.71 23.68 39.20
C ASN A 137 38.79 22.33 38.47
N ILE A 138 39.37 22.34 37.27
CA ILE A 138 39.43 21.18 36.36
C ILE A 138 40.58 20.25 36.74
N THR A 139 40.29 18.98 37.02
CA THR A 139 41.31 17.97 37.40
C THR A 139 42.10 17.48 36.18
N TYR A 140 41.45 17.33 35.03
CA TYR A 140 42.02 16.72 33.83
C TYR A 140 41.97 17.67 32.61
N PRO A 141 42.78 18.75 32.59
CA PRO A 141 42.74 19.74 31.50
C PRO A 141 43.20 19.19 30.15
N ALA A 142 43.98 18.12 30.13
CA ALA A 142 44.43 17.47 28.89
C ALA A 142 43.28 16.96 28.00
N VAL A 143 42.08 16.78 28.56
CA VAL A 143 40.88 16.40 27.82
C VAL A 143 40.52 17.42 26.74
N PHE A 144 40.76 18.72 26.97
CA PHE A 144 40.47 19.77 25.98
C PHE A 144 41.28 19.61 24.68
N GLU A 145 42.52 19.11 24.79
CA GLU A 145 43.41 18.90 23.64
C GLU A 145 42.99 17.70 22.78
N GLN A 146 42.19 16.78 23.32
CA GLN A 146 41.68 15.61 22.59
C GLN A 146 40.63 15.99 21.53
N LYS A 147 39.93 17.12 21.70
CA LYS A 147 38.91 17.63 20.76
C LYS A 147 37.79 16.64 20.41
N THR A 148 37.57 15.66 21.30
CA THR A 148 36.54 14.61 21.18
C THR A 148 35.15 15.09 21.58
N ALA A 149 35.06 16.11 22.43
CA ALA A 149 33.80 16.69 22.89
C ALA A 149 33.77 18.21 22.68
N THR A 150 32.56 18.75 22.58
CA THR A 150 32.32 20.20 22.45
C THR A 150 31.65 20.79 23.68
N HIS A 151 30.93 19.97 24.45
CA HIS A 151 30.17 20.38 25.64
C HIS A 151 30.38 19.41 26.80
N VAL A 152 30.04 19.87 28.00
CA VAL A 152 29.88 19.04 29.20
C VAL A 152 28.45 19.17 29.72
N VAL A 153 27.87 18.07 30.17
CA VAL A 153 26.55 18.07 30.82
C VAL A 153 26.69 18.72 32.20
N THR A 154 26.02 19.84 32.42
CA THR A 154 26.05 20.55 33.72
C THR A 154 24.82 20.29 34.56
N ALA A 155 23.68 19.94 33.94
CA ALA A 155 22.48 19.58 34.67
C ALA A 155 21.67 18.52 33.93
N ALA A 156 20.85 17.78 34.68
CA ALA A 156 19.93 16.77 34.18
C ALA A 156 18.62 16.78 34.97
N LEU A 157 17.49 16.76 34.25
CA LEU A 157 16.15 16.53 34.78
C LEU A 157 15.79 15.07 34.56
N TYR A 158 15.46 14.39 35.65
CA TYR A 158 15.10 12.98 35.68
C TYR A 158 13.59 12.79 35.70
N GLY A 159 13.16 11.64 35.19
CA GLY A 159 11.76 11.28 35.08
C GLY A 159 11.57 9.97 34.35
N ALA A 160 10.35 9.70 33.92
CA ALA A 160 10.03 8.60 33.05
C ALA A 160 8.89 9.01 32.11
N GLN A 161 8.95 8.52 30.88
CA GLN A 161 7.91 8.72 29.88
C GLN A 161 7.37 7.37 29.43
N ALA A 162 6.12 7.34 28.99
CA ALA A 162 5.46 6.19 28.40
C ALA A 162 4.56 6.63 27.25
N PHE A 163 4.68 5.95 26.12
CA PHE A 163 3.84 6.08 24.95
C PHE A 163 3.06 4.79 24.78
N MET A 164 1.74 4.90 24.75
CA MET A 164 0.83 3.83 24.34
C MET A 164 0.28 4.21 22.97
N VAL A 165 0.64 3.43 21.96
CA VAL A 165 0.24 3.60 20.57
C VAL A 165 -0.92 2.66 20.30
N PHE A 166 -2.10 3.21 20.05
CA PHE A 166 -3.34 2.49 19.77
C PHE A 166 -3.57 2.48 18.26
N ASP A 167 -3.57 1.29 17.68
CA ASP A 167 -3.70 1.06 16.25
C ASP A 167 -4.94 0.24 15.90
N HIS A 168 -5.67 0.69 14.88
CA HIS A 168 -6.79 -0.01 14.28
C HIS A 168 -6.61 -0.07 12.76
N MET A 169 -6.85 -1.25 12.16
CA MET A 169 -6.80 -1.43 10.72
C MET A 169 -8.18 -1.31 10.10
N ALA A 170 -8.40 -0.25 9.32
CA ALA A 170 -9.65 -0.05 8.60
C ALA A 170 -9.78 -1.01 7.41
N SER A 171 -11.00 -1.43 7.08
CA SER A 171 -11.29 -2.27 5.90
C SER A 171 -11.49 -1.45 4.61
N GLY A 172 -11.56 -0.11 4.71
CA GLY A 172 -11.68 0.81 3.57
C GLY A 172 -11.52 2.29 3.95
N THR A 173 -11.47 3.17 2.93
CA THR A 173 -11.18 4.60 3.07
C THR A 173 -12.29 5.43 3.72
N GLU A 174 -13.57 5.10 3.45
CA GLU A 174 -14.72 5.76 4.09
C GLU A 174 -14.82 5.42 5.59
N GLU A 175 -14.38 4.22 5.96
CA GLU A 175 -14.30 3.78 7.34
C GLU A 175 -13.15 4.49 8.08
N GLN A 176 -12.04 4.78 7.41
CA GLN A 176 -10.86 5.39 8.01
C GLN A 176 -11.12 6.72 8.72
N GLN A 177 -11.75 7.70 8.05
CA GLN A 177 -12.01 9.02 8.68
C GLN A 177 -12.97 8.91 9.87
N LYS A 178 -13.95 8.01 9.79
CA LYS A 178 -14.90 7.74 10.88
C LYS A 178 -14.19 7.04 12.05
N VAL A 179 -13.29 6.11 11.76
CA VAL A 179 -12.48 5.38 12.75
C VAL A 179 -11.46 6.30 13.43
N GLU A 180 -10.81 7.23 12.71
CA GLU A 180 -9.85 8.17 13.30
C GLU A 180 -10.49 9.08 14.36
N GLY A 181 -11.72 9.54 14.12
CA GLY A 181 -12.49 10.29 15.12
C GLY A 181 -12.85 9.45 16.34
N ASN A 182 -13.23 8.20 16.12
CA ASN A 182 -13.69 7.29 17.17
C ASN A 182 -12.53 6.77 18.04
N ILE A 183 -11.38 6.41 17.46
CA ILE A 183 -10.22 5.91 18.21
C ILE A 183 -9.70 6.98 19.18
N HIS A 184 -9.66 8.24 18.75
CA HIS A 184 -9.27 9.36 19.61
C HIS A 184 -10.23 9.55 20.79
N ALA A 185 -11.53 9.42 20.54
CA ALA A 185 -12.56 9.56 21.57
C ALA A 185 -12.44 8.46 22.63
N VAL A 186 -12.22 7.21 22.21
CA VAL A 186 -12.06 6.06 23.11
C VAL A 186 -10.78 6.20 23.94
N VAL A 187 -9.63 6.50 23.31
CA VAL A 187 -8.35 6.67 24.03
C VAL A 187 -8.39 7.84 25.03
N LYS A 188 -9.04 8.96 24.69
CA LYS A 188 -9.21 10.09 25.61
C LYS A 188 -10.07 9.79 26.83
N LYS A 189 -10.86 8.71 26.81
CA LYS A 189 -11.66 8.30 27.98
C LYS A 189 -10.82 7.56 29.02
N ILE A 190 -9.67 6.97 28.66
CA ILE A 190 -8.83 6.16 29.56
C ILE A 190 -8.60 6.82 30.94
N PRO A 191 -8.23 8.12 31.04
CA PRO A 191 -8.00 8.77 32.33
C PRO A 191 -9.25 8.88 33.21
N SER A 192 -10.44 8.85 32.60
CA SER A 192 -11.74 9.01 33.24
C SER A 192 -12.39 7.67 33.61
N LEU A 193 -11.81 6.54 33.21
CA LEU A 193 -12.32 5.21 33.55
C LEU A 193 -11.94 4.89 34.99
N ASP A 194 -12.94 4.88 35.88
CA ASP A 194 -12.75 4.83 37.33
C ASP A 194 -11.82 3.71 37.82
N ILE A 195 -11.17 4.00 38.95
CA ILE A 195 -10.18 3.15 39.64
C ILE A 195 -10.82 1.84 40.15
N GLU A 196 -12.13 1.79 40.29
CA GLU A 196 -12.89 0.61 40.69
C GLU A 196 -13.93 0.23 39.61
N GLY A 197 -13.50 -0.61 38.66
CA GLY A 197 -14.37 -1.67 38.11
C GLY A 197 -15.39 -1.35 37.02
N ASP A 198 -15.26 -0.29 36.21
CA ASP A 198 -16.31 -0.01 35.20
C ASP A 198 -15.91 0.57 33.84
N ALA A 199 -14.84 0.04 33.24
CA ALA A 199 -14.53 0.35 31.84
C ALA A 199 -15.68 -0.01 30.88
N HIS A 200 -16.52 -1.01 31.23
CA HIS A 200 -17.64 -1.48 30.43
C HIS A 200 -18.89 -0.57 30.45
N LEU A 201 -19.10 0.28 31.47
CA LEU A 201 -20.26 1.18 31.53
C LEU A 201 -20.03 2.56 30.90
N ALA A 202 -18.77 2.97 30.67
CA ALA A 202 -18.44 4.29 30.10
C ALA A 202 -18.36 4.31 28.55
N LEU A 203 -18.22 3.14 27.92
CA LEU A 203 -18.17 2.99 26.46
C LEU A 203 -19.55 2.56 25.94
N ASN A 204 -19.97 3.15 24.82
CA ASN A 204 -21.13 2.66 24.08
C ASN A 204 -20.81 1.36 23.31
N GLU A 205 -21.82 0.68 22.78
CA GLU A 205 -21.62 -0.62 22.10
C GLU A 205 -20.70 -0.55 20.87
N ASP A 206 -20.69 0.55 20.12
CA ASP A 206 -19.81 0.72 18.97
C ASP A 206 -18.36 1.00 19.41
N GLU A 207 -18.18 1.78 20.49
CA GLU A 207 -16.88 2.04 21.11
C GLU A 207 -16.28 0.78 21.73
N LYS A 208 -17.10 -0.13 22.27
CA LYS A 208 -16.66 -1.43 22.79
C LYS A 208 -16.10 -2.30 21.66
N LYS A 209 -16.84 -2.43 20.56
CA LYS A 209 -16.36 -3.18 19.38
C LYS A 209 -15.04 -2.61 18.85
N LEU A 210 -14.94 -1.28 18.77
CA LEU A 210 -13.70 -0.63 18.37
C LEU A 210 -12.57 -0.93 19.36
N ALA A 211 -12.82 -0.85 20.67
CA ALA A 211 -11.83 -1.15 21.70
C ALA A 211 -11.32 -2.60 21.63
N ASP A 212 -12.19 -3.56 21.29
CA ASP A 212 -11.84 -4.97 21.12
C ASP A 212 -10.97 -5.21 19.88
N GLU A 213 -11.07 -4.35 18.86
CA GLU A 213 -10.27 -4.41 17.62
C GLU A 213 -8.97 -3.59 17.68
N ILE A 214 -8.79 -2.76 18.72
CA ILE A 214 -7.58 -1.95 18.88
C ILE A 214 -6.42 -2.81 19.39
N SER A 215 -5.31 -2.74 18.67
CA SER A 215 -4.01 -3.22 19.13
C SER A 215 -3.22 -2.11 19.82
N VAL A 216 -2.46 -2.45 20.86
CA VAL A 216 -1.66 -1.50 21.62
C VAL A 216 -0.18 -1.87 21.54
N THR A 217 0.67 -0.87 21.30
CA THR A 217 2.12 -0.98 21.42
C THR A 217 2.64 -0.01 22.47
N PHE A 218 3.48 -0.50 23.40
CA PHE A 218 4.01 0.28 24.51
C PHE A 218 5.50 0.59 24.36
N TYR A 219 5.85 1.86 24.53
CA TYR A 219 7.23 2.34 24.63
C TYR A 219 7.37 3.16 25.91
N GLY A 220 8.15 2.70 26.90
CA GLY A 220 8.27 3.43 28.16
C GLY A 220 9.55 3.17 28.92
N ASP A 221 9.83 4.06 29.87
CA ASP A 221 10.99 4.01 30.78
C ASP A 221 10.65 3.30 32.11
N PHE A 222 9.56 2.54 32.11
CA PHE A 222 9.03 1.81 33.26
C PHE A 222 9.33 0.32 33.11
N HIS A 223 9.67 -0.33 34.21
CA HIS A 223 9.79 -1.78 34.24
C HIS A 223 8.41 -2.40 34.45
N LEU A 224 7.87 -3.03 33.40
CA LEU A 224 6.61 -3.76 33.43
C LEU A 224 6.88 -5.26 33.36
N GLU A 225 6.08 -6.08 34.06
CA GLU A 225 6.15 -7.54 33.92
C GLU A 225 5.74 -7.98 32.50
N HIS A 226 4.69 -7.35 31.97
CA HIS A 226 4.17 -7.58 30.63
C HIS A 226 3.76 -6.24 29.99
N ASN A 227 4.09 -6.06 28.71
CA ASN A 227 3.68 -4.89 27.95
C ASN A 227 2.21 -5.03 27.50
N PRO A 228 1.42 -3.95 27.53
CA PRO A 228 0.03 -3.99 27.09
C PRO A 228 -0.04 -4.18 25.57
N THR A 229 -0.91 -5.09 25.15
CA THR A 229 -1.21 -5.42 23.74
C THR A 229 -2.66 -5.12 23.38
N THR A 230 -3.53 -4.95 24.37
CA THR A 230 -4.96 -4.67 24.21
C THR A 230 -5.36 -3.35 24.86
N TYR A 231 -6.52 -2.82 24.45
CA TYR A 231 -7.08 -1.60 25.05
C TYR A 231 -7.30 -1.71 26.56
N GLN A 232 -7.75 -2.88 27.04
CA GLN A 232 -7.99 -3.11 28.47
C GLN A 232 -6.69 -3.16 29.28
N GLU A 233 -5.67 -3.86 28.78
CA GLU A 233 -4.35 -3.89 29.41
C GLU A 233 -3.71 -2.49 29.49
N ALA A 234 -3.95 -1.64 28.48
CA ALA A 234 -3.47 -0.26 28.48
C ALA A 234 -4.08 0.58 29.62
N ILE A 235 -5.37 0.35 29.95
CA ILE A 235 -6.03 0.99 31.11
C ILE A 235 -5.35 0.55 32.41
N ASP A 236 -5.08 -0.73 32.55
CA ASP A 236 -4.46 -1.30 33.76
C ASP A 236 -3.04 -0.77 33.95
N VAL A 237 -2.26 -0.70 32.87
CA VAL A 237 -0.93 -0.09 32.88
C VAL A 237 -1.01 1.39 33.24
N TYR A 238 -1.92 2.16 32.63
CA TYR A 238 -2.11 3.57 32.95
C TYR A 238 -2.41 3.78 34.45
N LYS A 239 -3.25 2.91 35.05
CA LYS A 239 -3.56 2.94 36.49
C LYS A 239 -2.33 2.65 37.36
N ALA A 240 -1.42 1.81 36.89
CA ALA A 240 -0.20 1.45 37.60
C ALA A 240 0.90 2.54 37.52
N LEU A 241 1.02 3.26 36.39
CA LEU A 241 2.11 4.20 36.10
C LEU A 241 2.44 5.18 37.26
N PRO A 242 1.47 5.84 37.92
CA PRO A 242 1.77 6.78 39.01
C PRO A 242 2.44 6.14 40.23
N ASN A 243 2.31 4.82 40.41
CA ASN A 243 2.88 4.08 41.55
C ASN A 243 4.25 3.47 41.23
N LEU A 244 4.58 3.25 39.96
CA LEU A 244 5.81 2.59 39.53
C LEU A 244 7.09 3.40 39.80
N LEU A 245 6.99 4.72 40.00
CA LEU A 245 8.11 5.59 40.36
C LEU A 245 8.11 6.03 41.83
N LYS A 246 7.24 5.46 42.67
CA LYS A 246 7.18 5.81 44.10
C LYS A 246 8.25 5.11 44.94
N ASP A 247 8.96 4.14 44.38
CA ASP A 247 10.09 3.50 45.06
C ASP A 247 11.23 4.50 45.25
N LYS A 248 11.61 4.72 46.51
CA LYS A 248 12.54 5.79 46.90
C LYS A 248 13.97 5.63 46.39
N GLU A 249 14.29 4.51 45.74
CA GLU A 249 15.61 4.23 45.18
C GLU A 249 15.69 4.48 43.67
N TYR A 250 14.56 4.53 42.95
CA TYR A 250 14.52 4.74 41.51
C TYR A 250 13.86 6.08 41.15
N PHE A 251 14.67 7.03 40.68
CA PHE A 251 14.22 8.37 40.32
C PHE A 251 13.93 8.52 38.82
N GLY A 252 13.92 7.42 38.06
CA GLY A 252 13.77 7.43 36.61
C GLY A 252 15.08 7.66 35.85
N VAL A 253 14.94 7.90 34.55
CA VAL A 253 16.01 8.16 33.58
C VAL A 253 16.14 9.66 33.30
N PRO A 254 17.27 10.14 32.76
CA PRO A 254 17.36 11.51 32.26
C PRO A 254 16.32 11.74 31.16
N VAL A 255 15.53 12.80 31.29
CA VAL A 255 14.54 13.23 30.28
C VAL A 255 15.07 14.43 29.50
N LYS A 256 15.71 15.37 30.20
CA LYS A 256 16.25 16.61 29.62
C LYS A 256 17.59 16.96 30.27
N VAL A 257 18.55 17.46 29.49
CA VAL A 257 19.88 17.81 29.99
C VAL A 257 20.34 19.18 29.49
N TRP A 258 21.21 19.82 30.26
CA TRP A 258 21.80 21.12 29.95
C TRP A 258 23.27 20.95 29.61
N LEU A 259 23.66 21.51 28.47
CA LEU A 259 25.01 21.42 27.94
C LEU A 259 25.72 22.76 28.09
N TYR A 260 26.93 22.72 28.62
CA TYR A 260 27.80 23.89 28.76
C TYR A 260 28.99 23.79 27.78
N PRO A 261 29.23 24.81 26.93
CA PRO A 261 30.31 24.76 25.95
C PRO A 261 31.69 24.68 26.59
N LEU A 262 32.51 23.71 26.16
CA LEU A 262 33.87 23.54 26.68
C LEU A 262 34.79 24.71 26.32
N VAL A 263 34.53 25.38 25.19
CA VAL A 263 35.29 26.56 24.75
C VAL A 263 35.22 27.74 25.71
N LEU A 264 34.20 27.79 26.57
CA LEU A 264 34.10 28.79 27.64
C LEU A 264 34.99 28.46 28.84
N LEU A 265 35.38 27.19 28.99
CA LEU A 265 36.29 26.73 30.05
C LEU A 265 37.75 26.79 29.58
N ASP A 266 38.02 26.35 28.35
CA ASP A 266 39.36 26.38 27.73
C ASP A 266 39.23 26.55 26.21
N ASN A 267 39.94 27.54 25.65
CA ASN A 267 39.87 27.87 24.22
C ASN A 267 40.48 26.80 23.29
N LYS A 268 41.19 25.80 23.83
CA LYS A 268 41.73 24.67 23.06
C LYS A 268 40.65 23.63 22.71
N ALA A 269 39.53 23.65 23.40
CA ALA A 269 38.43 22.69 23.22
C ALA A 269 37.85 22.74 21.79
N ALA A 270 37.23 21.64 21.36
CA ALA A 270 36.44 21.65 20.14
C ALA A 270 35.15 22.48 20.33
N ALA A 271 34.65 23.06 19.25
CA ALA A 271 33.44 23.88 19.25
C ALA A 271 32.39 23.31 18.29
N LEU A 272 31.11 23.57 18.60
CA LEU A 272 30.06 23.60 17.59
C LEU A 272 30.23 24.91 16.81
N VAL A 273 30.64 24.82 15.54
CA VAL A 273 31.00 25.97 14.70
C VAL A 273 29.78 26.53 13.97
N ARG A 274 28.90 25.65 13.48
CA ARG A 274 27.68 26.01 12.75
C ARG A 274 26.49 25.20 13.25
N GLU A 275 25.32 25.83 13.28
CA GLU A 275 24.05 25.12 13.37
C GLU A 275 23.54 24.75 11.98
N ILE A 276 22.51 23.90 11.93
CA ILE A 276 21.77 23.59 10.71
C ILE A 276 20.48 24.38 10.72
N SER A 277 20.25 25.17 9.68
CA SER A 277 19.05 26.00 9.56
C SER A 277 17.78 25.15 9.64
N THR A 278 16.82 25.64 10.42
CA THR A 278 15.51 24.97 10.62
C THR A 278 14.80 24.71 9.30
N CYS A 279 14.99 25.58 8.31
CA CYS A 279 14.49 25.40 6.93
C CYS A 279 15.03 24.11 6.28
N LEU A 280 16.34 23.84 6.37
CA LEU A 280 16.93 22.62 5.82
C LEU A 280 16.49 21.37 6.61
N VAL A 281 16.36 21.48 7.93
CA VAL A 281 15.83 20.39 8.76
C VAL A 281 14.42 20.02 8.33
N SER A 282 13.51 21.00 8.23
CA SER A 282 12.12 20.76 7.79
C SER A 282 12.02 20.27 6.35
N LYS A 283 12.93 20.68 5.46
CA LYS A 283 13.00 20.11 4.10
C LYS A 283 13.40 18.64 4.15
N THR A 284 14.45 18.30 4.90
CA THR A 284 14.95 16.92 5.04
C THR A 284 13.88 16.01 5.65
N GLU A 285 13.19 16.49 6.68
CA GLU A 285 12.04 15.81 7.30
C GLU A 285 10.96 15.50 6.29
N ARG A 286 10.49 16.50 5.54
CA ARG A 286 9.43 16.31 4.53
C ARG A 286 9.82 15.27 3.48
N LEU A 287 11.07 15.26 3.02
CA LEU A 287 11.54 14.27 2.04
C LEU A 287 11.52 12.85 2.62
N LEU A 288 11.95 12.67 3.86
CA LEU A 288 11.93 11.37 4.52
C LEU A 288 10.48 10.90 4.79
N GLU A 289 9.58 11.80 5.17
CA GLU A 289 8.14 11.48 5.31
C GLU A 289 7.52 11.08 3.96
N GLN A 290 7.88 11.76 2.87
CA GLN A 290 7.41 11.40 1.51
C GLN A 290 7.92 10.02 1.06
N LEU A 291 9.16 9.66 1.42
CA LEU A 291 9.69 8.32 1.18
C LEU A 291 8.90 7.27 1.98
N GLU A 292 8.61 7.54 3.26
CA GLU A 292 7.81 6.67 4.11
C GLU A 292 6.35 6.52 3.62
N ASP A 293 5.75 7.57 3.06
CA ASP A 293 4.43 7.48 2.39
C ASP A 293 4.46 6.49 1.22
N ALA A 294 5.50 6.55 0.38
CA ALA A 294 5.67 5.64 -0.75
C ALA A 294 5.84 4.18 -0.29
N GLU A 295 6.61 3.97 0.78
CA GLU A 295 6.81 2.66 1.42
C GLU A 295 5.48 2.08 1.96
N ARG A 296 4.70 2.88 2.70
CA ARG A 296 3.37 2.48 3.19
C ARG A 296 2.45 2.07 2.04
N ARG A 297 2.41 2.86 0.97
CA ARG A 297 1.58 2.58 -0.20
C ARG A 297 2.01 1.30 -0.92
N CYS A 298 3.33 1.06 -1.04
CA CYS A 298 3.86 -0.19 -1.57
C CYS A 298 3.46 -1.41 -0.71
N ASN A 299 3.50 -1.28 0.62
CA ASN A 299 3.09 -2.32 1.55
C ASN A 299 1.60 -2.66 1.40
N ASP A 300 0.74 -1.65 1.27
CA ASP A 300 -0.70 -1.84 1.07
C ASP A 300 -1.01 -2.56 -0.24
N LEU A 301 -0.38 -2.14 -1.34
CA LEU A 301 -0.52 -2.78 -2.64
C LEU A 301 -0.10 -4.25 -2.59
N THR A 302 1.03 -4.53 -1.93
CA THR A 302 1.55 -5.89 -1.76
C THR A 302 0.57 -6.81 -1.02
N ARG A 303 -0.23 -6.26 -0.11
CA ARG A 303 -1.22 -7.02 0.68
C ARG A 303 -2.54 -7.27 -0.05
N THR A 304 -2.77 -6.65 -1.21
CA THR A 304 -4.02 -6.85 -1.97
C THR A 304 -4.12 -8.27 -2.52
N SER A 305 -5.33 -8.84 -2.55
CA SER A 305 -5.56 -10.20 -3.06
C SER A 305 -5.15 -10.32 -4.53
N THR A 306 -5.43 -9.30 -5.35
CA THR A 306 -5.06 -9.29 -6.77
C THR A 306 -3.56 -9.38 -6.98
N VAL A 307 -2.74 -8.69 -6.18
CA VAL A 307 -1.27 -8.82 -6.26
C VAL A 307 -0.80 -10.22 -5.81
N GLN A 308 -1.51 -10.88 -4.89
CA GLN A 308 -1.21 -12.27 -4.54
C GLN A 308 -1.57 -13.25 -5.66
N ASP A 309 -2.65 -12.99 -6.41
CA ASP A 309 -3.08 -13.82 -7.54
C ASP A 309 -2.17 -13.67 -8.77
N PHE A 310 -1.63 -12.47 -9.00
CA PHE A 310 -0.75 -12.14 -10.14
C PHE A 310 0.70 -11.92 -9.70
N SER A 311 1.52 -12.96 -9.83
CA SER A 311 2.91 -12.93 -9.33
C SER A 311 3.79 -11.85 -9.98
N ASP A 312 3.53 -11.45 -11.23
CA ASP A 312 4.29 -10.39 -11.91
C ASP A 312 4.19 -9.04 -11.19
N LEU A 313 3.01 -8.70 -10.65
CA LEU A 313 2.84 -7.48 -9.84
C LEU A 313 3.59 -7.59 -8.52
N LYS A 314 3.51 -8.76 -7.88
CA LYS A 314 4.20 -9.02 -6.62
C LYS A 314 5.72 -8.90 -6.76
N VAL A 315 6.29 -9.47 -7.82
CA VAL A 315 7.73 -9.40 -8.11
C VAL A 315 8.15 -7.95 -8.38
N ARG A 316 7.38 -7.18 -9.16
CA ARG A 316 7.68 -5.75 -9.41
C ARG A 316 7.70 -4.92 -8.11
N LEU A 317 6.71 -5.11 -7.24
CA LEU A 317 6.66 -4.43 -5.94
C LEU A 317 7.80 -4.86 -5.00
N GLN A 318 8.21 -6.13 -5.03
CA GLN A 318 9.36 -6.61 -4.25
C GLN A 318 10.68 -5.98 -4.71
N ILE A 319 10.93 -5.95 -6.02
CA ILE A 319 12.14 -5.31 -6.60
C ILE A 319 12.15 -3.82 -6.26
N PHE A 320 11.01 -3.14 -6.39
CA PHE A 320 10.86 -1.74 -5.98
C PHE A 320 11.24 -1.55 -4.51
N HIS A 321 10.72 -2.37 -3.62
CA HIS A 321 11.00 -2.29 -2.19
C HIS A 321 12.49 -2.48 -1.88
N GLU A 322 13.16 -3.43 -2.54
CA GLU A 322 14.63 -3.61 -2.42
C GLU A 322 15.39 -2.36 -2.85
N PHE A 323 15.10 -1.83 -4.05
CA PHE A 323 15.76 -0.62 -4.56
C PHE A 323 15.50 0.61 -3.70
N TYR A 324 14.28 0.77 -3.21
CA TYR A 324 13.91 1.82 -2.27
C TYR A 324 14.69 1.71 -0.95
N SER A 325 14.84 0.50 -0.41
CA SER A 325 15.57 0.26 0.85
C SER A 325 17.05 0.61 0.72
N ASP A 326 17.68 0.22 -0.40
CA ASP A 326 19.06 0.57 -0.73
C ASP A 326 19.23 2.09 -0.85
N TYR A 327 18.32 2.76 -1.56
CA TYR A 327 18.32 4.21 -1.70
C TYR A 327 18.20 4.93 -0.35
N LYS A 328 17.20 4.57 0.46
CA LYS A 328 16.94 5.17 1.77
C LYS A 328 18.17 5.06 2.68
N THR A 329 18.83 3.90 2.67
CA THR A 329 20.06 3.67 3.44
C THR A 329 21.21 4.59 3.01
N VAL A 330 21.43 4.74 1.70
CA VAL A 330 22.50 5.61 1.17
C VAL A 330 22.20 7.07 1.44
N PHE A 331 20.94 7.49 1.24
CA PHE A 331 20.50 8.85 1.54
C PHE A 331 20.72 9.20 3.02
N GLN A 332 20.32 8.33 3.95
CA GLN A 332 20.56 8.53 5.38
C GLN A 332 22.06 8.59 5.72
N LYS A 333 22.89 7.72 5.13
CA LYS A 333 24.36 7.77 5.31
C LYS A 333 24.96 9.09 4.82
N ALA A 334 24.47 9.65 3.72
CA ALA A 334 24.92 10.95 3.24
C ALA A 334 24.59 12.07 4.24
N LEU A 335 23.38 12.07 4.82
CA LEU A 335 23.01 13.01 5.88
C LEU A 335 23.92 12.83 7.12
N CYS A 336 24.14 11.59 7.55
CA CYS A 336 24.99 11.23 8.69
C CYS A 336 26.44 11.73 8.54
N ARG A 337 26.97 11.75 7.31
CA ARG A 337 28.31 12.30 7.02
C ARG A 337 28.33 13.83 6.96
N VAL A 338 27.33 14.44 6.32
CA VAL A 338 27.35 15.88 6.03
C VAL A 338 27.05 16.73 7.27
N LEU A 339 26.17 16.27 8.17
CA LEU A 339 25.79 17.05 9.36
C LEU A 339 26.97 17.32 10.32
N PRO A 340 27.80 16.33 10.71
CA PRO A 340 28.94 16.58 11.58
C PRO A 340 30.00 17.46 10.92
N ASP A 341 30.23 17.32 9.61
CA ASP A 341 31.16 18.16 8.85
C ASP A 341 30.75 19.64 8.88
N ILE A 342 29.45 19.93 8.71
CA ILE A 342 28.93 21.30 8.79
C ILE A 342 29.10 21.84 10.21
N ARG A 343 28.62 21.08 11.20
CA ARG A 343 28.66 21.46 12.61
C ARG A 343 30.08 21.66 13.14
N GLY A 344 31.03 20.85 12.67
CA GLY A 344 32.44 20.92 13.03
C GLY A 344 33.23 21.99 12.29
N GLY A 345 32.64 22.65 11.30
CA GLY A 345 33.28 23.75 10.59
C GLY A 345 33.88 23.39 9.22
N GLY A 346 33.92 22.11 8.86
CA GLY A 346 34.59 21.59 7.66
C GLY A 346 33.83 21.81 6.35
N LYS A 347 32.49 21.89 6.41
CA LYS A 347 31.62 22.22 5.26
C LYS A 347 30.67 23.37 5.60
N GLU A 348 30.14 24.02 4.57
CA GLU A 348 29.05 24.99 4.68
C GLU A 348 27.69 24.28 4.52
N GLU A 349 26.59 24.90 4.97
CA GLU A 349 25.24 24.34 4.87
C GLU A 349 24.82 23.95 3.44
N GLN A 350 25.41 24.58 2.42
CA GLN A 350 25.17 24.25 1.01
C GLN A 350 25.48 22.78 0.70
N ALA A 351 26.34 22.11 1.47
CA ALA A 351 26.57 20.67 1.32
C ALA A 351 25.29 19.85 1.56
N LEU A 352 24.50 20.20 2.59
CA LEU A 352 23.21 19.55 2.85
C LEU A 352 22.17 19.93 1.77
N ALA A 353 22.17 21.18 1.33
CA ALA A 353 21.28 21.63 0.26
C ALA A 353 21.53 20.86 -1.06
N LYS A 354 22.78 20.54 -1.37
CA LYS A 354 23.14 19.70 -2.53
C LYS A 354 22.60 18.27 -2.40
N VAL A 355 22.73 17.64 -1.24
CA VAL A 355 22.17 16.28 -1.01
C VAL A 355 20.65 16.27 -1.26
N ILE A 356 19.95 17.30 -0.78
CA ILE A 356 18.51 17.49 -1.03
C ILE A 356 18.22 17.69 -2.53
N GLU A 357 18.99 18.54 -3.21
CA GLU A 357 18.82 18.79 -4.64
C GLU A 357 19.03 17.52 -5.50
N ILE A 358 19.97 16.67 -5.11
CA ILE A 358 20.21 15.38 -5.77
C ILE A 358 19.01 14.46 -5.60
N HIS A 359 18.43 14.39 -4.39
CA HIS A 359 17.19 13.64 -4.17
C HIS A 359 16.06 14.15 -5.07
N ASP A 360 15.84 15.46 -5.14
CA ASP A 360 14.77 16.06 -5.94
C ASP A 360 14.90 15.73 -7.45
N LYS A 361 16.13 15.63 -7.95
CA LYS A 361 16.44 15.27 -9.35
C LYS A 361 16.42 13.76 -9.63
N SER A 362 16.59 12.94 -8.60
CA SER A 362 16.66 11.48 -8.72
C SER A 362 15.32 10.86 -9.20
N PRO A 363 15.31 9.59 -9.62
CA PRO A 363 14.07 8.87 -9.86
C PRO A 363 13.32 8.52 -8.56
N PHE A 364 13.93 8.71 -7.39
CA PHE A 364 13.35 8.48 -6.06
C PHE A 364 12.62 9.70 -5.49
N SER A 365 12.37 10.74 -6.29
CA SER A 365 11.57 11.88 -5.84
C SER A 365 10.11 11.48 -5.63
N ALA A 366 9.45 12.11 -4.66
CA ALA A 366 8.09 11.77 -4.26
C ALA A 366 7.09 11.73 -5.43
N ASN A 367 7.21 12.67 -6.39
CA ASN A 367 6.31 12.72 -7.55
C ASN A 367 6.44 11.45 -8.41
N LYS A 368 7.68 11.06 -8.76
CA LYS A 368 7.94 9.90 -9.61
C LYS A 368 7.55 8.59 -8.94
N LEU A 369 7.86 8.42 -7.66
CA LEU A 369 7.45 7.26 -6.88
C LEU A 369 5.93 7.14 -6.82
N ASN A 370 5.22 8.24 -6.58
CA ASN A 370 3.77 8.26 -6.49
C ASN A 370 3.10 7.99 -7.85
N GLU A 371 3.63 8.53 -8.95
CA GLU A 371 3.13 8.26 -10.30
C GLU A 371 3.23 6.76 -10.65
N TRP A 372 4.35 6.12 -10.35
CA TRP A 372 4.51 4.69 -10.58
C TRP A 372 3.60 3.84 -9.69
N LEU A 373 3.52 4.14 -8.39
CA LEU A 373 2.62 3.44 -7.46
C LEU A 373 1.14 3.63 -7.84
N GLU A 374 0.76 4.80 -8.37
CA GLU A 374 -0.57 5.03 -8.94
C GLU A 374 -0.82 4.14 -10.16
N SER A 375 0.15 4.03 -11.07
CA SER A 375 0.05 3.12 -12.21
C SER A 375 -0.17 1.67 -11.76
N ILE A 376 0.57 1.18 -10.77
CA ILE A 376 0.38 -0.18 -10.23
C ILE A 376 -0.98 -0.32 -9.56
N THR A 377 -1.44 0.72 -8.86
CA THR A 377 -2.78 0.75 -8.24
C THR A 377 -3.87 0.57 -9.30
N ILE A 378 -3.82 1.35 -10.39
CA ILE A 378 -4.78 1.29 -11.50
C ILE A 378 -4.72 -0.08 -12.18
N GLU A 379 -3.51 -0.60 -12.45
CA GLU A 379 -3.31 -1.92 -13.06
C GLU A 379 -3.98 -3.01 -12.21
N SER A 380 -3.73 -3.01 -10.90
CA SER A 380 -4.36 -3.94 -9.95
C SER A 380 -5.89 -3.80 -9.92
N GLN A 381 -6.44 -2.58 -10.00
CA GLN A 381 -7.89 -2.36 -10.05
C GLN A 381 -8.51 -2.91 -11.33
N ILE A 382 -7.85 -2.73 -12.48
CA ILE A 382 -8.27 -3.30 -13.76
C ILE A 382 -8.31 -4.83 -13.65
N LEU A 383 -7.24 -5.46 -13.19
CA LEU A 383 -7.19 -6.92 -13.02
C LEU A 383 -8.30 -7.41 -12.08
N SER A 384 -8.47 -6.75 -10.93
CA SER A 384 -9.53 -7.04 -9.96
C SER A 384 -10.92 -6.97 -10.61
N SER A 385 -11.17 -5.99 -11.48
CA SER A 385 -12.47 -5.84 -12.14
C SER A 385 -12.78 -6.97 -13.13
N TYR A 386 -11.75 -7.53 -13.78
CA TYR A 386 -11.89 -8.65 -14.71
C TYR A 386 -12.05 -9.97 -13.96
N THR A 387 -11.21 -10.25 -12.96
CA THR A 387 -11.28 -11.50 -12.19
C THR A 387 -12.55 -11.58 -11.34
N LYS A 388 -13.04 -10.46 -10.79
CA LYS A 388 -14.35 -10.41 -10.11
C LYS A 388 -15.54 -10.81 -10.99
N ARG A 389 -15.42 -10.74 -12.32
CA ARG A 389 -16.47 -11.17 -13.26
C ARG A 389 -16.38 -12.66 -13.62
N LEU A 390 -15.30 -13.33 -13.20
CA LEU A 390 -14.91 -14.70 -13.51
C LEU A 390 -14.58 -15.48 -12.21
N GLN A 391 -15.40 -15.31 -11.16
CA GLN A 391 -15.07 -15.80 -9.80
C GLN A 391 -14.94 -17.33 -9.70
N ASP A 392 -15.60 -18.06 -10.59
CA ASP A 392 -15.53 -19.53 -10.66
C ASP A 392 -14.28 -20.05 -11.40
N ILE A 393 -13.49 -19.14 -11.98
CA ILE A 393 -12.32 -19.47 -12.80
C ILE A 393 -11.05 -19.19 -12.01
N ARG A 394 -10.18 -20.21 -11.95
CA ARG A 394 -8.91 -20.13 -11.23
C ARG A 394 -7.96 -19.17 -11.93
N VAL A 395 -7.39 -18.22 -11.16
CA VAL A 395 -6.19 -17.47 -11.55
C VAL A 395 -4.96 -18.32 -11.21
N VAL A 396 -4.08 -18.49 -12.19
CA VAL A 396 -2.89 -19.31 -12.12
C VAL A 396 -1.69 -18.37 -11.91
N PRO A 397 -0.98 -18.47 -10.77
CA PRO A 397 -0.03 -17.44 -10.38
C PRO A 397 1.32 -17.57 -11.09
N SER A 398 1.66 -18.73 -11.67
CA SER A 398 2.95 -18.94 -12.34
C SER A 398 2.84 -19.84 -13.57
N LEU A 399 3.84 -19.77 -14.46
CA LEU A 399 3.96 -20.72 -15.59
C LEU A 399 4.11 -22.17 -15.12
N GLY A 400 4.70 -22.42 -13.95
CA GLY A 400 4.82 -23.76 -13.37
C GLY A 400 3.45 -24.33 -13.00
N ASP A 401 2.59 -23.52 -12.39
CA ASP A 401 1.21 -23.90 -12.06
C ASP A 401 0.35 -24.10 -13.32
N LEU A 402 0.61 -23.31 -14.37
CA LEU A 402 -0.06 -23.48 -15.67
C LEU A 402 0.35 -24.82 -16.30
N ASN A 403 1.65 -25.14 -16.33
CA ASN A 403 2.15 -26.40 -16.86
C ASN A 403 1.60 -27.61 -16.10
N ALA A 404 1.41 -27.51 -14.79
CA ALA A 404 0.78 -28.57 -14.00
C ALA A 404 -0.64 -28.88 -14.46
N ILE A 405 -1.40 -27.87 -14.92
CA ILE A 405 -2.74 -28.04 -15.48
C ILE A 405 -2.66 -28.56 -16.92
N LEU A 406 -1.75 -28.01 -17.74
CA LEU A 406 -1.59 -28.39 -19.15
C LEU A 406 -1.15 -29.85 -19.33
N PHE A 407 -0.42 -30.41 -18.37
CA PHE A 407 0.11 -31.78 -18.43
C PHE A 407 -0.68 -32.78 -17.56
N ASP A 408 -1.82 -32.37 -17.01
CA ASP A 408 -2.72 -33.28 -16.32
C ASP A 408 -3.32 -34.28 -17.33
N PRO A 409 -3.16 -35.60 -17.11
CA PRO A 409 -3.66 -36.62 -18.05
C PRO A 409 -5.18 -36.65 -18.20
N ASP A 410 -5.93 -36.08 -17.24
CA ASP A 410 -7.40 -36.00 -17.30
C ASP A 410 -7.90 -34.71 -18.01
N VAL A 411 -6.98 -33.87 -18.52
CA VAL A 411 -7.29 -32.60 -19.19
C VAL A 411 -6.89 -32.66 -20.66
N ASP A 412 -7.88 -32.68 -21.55
CA ASP A 412 -7.68 -32.70 -23.00
C ASP A 412 -7.51 -31.29 -23.58
N THR A 413 -8.26 -30.32 -23.06
CA THR A 413 -8.32 -28.94 -23.59
C THR A 413 -8.25 -27.92 -22.45
N VAL A 414 -7.40 -26.91 -22.61
CA VAL A 414 -7.36 -25.75 -21.70
C VAL A 414 -7.62 -24.48 -22.50
N VAL A 415 -8.63 -23.72 -22.08
CA VAL A 415 -8.90 -22.38 -22.61
C VAL A 415 -8.46 -21.36 -21.57
N CYS A 416 -7.45 -20.58 -21.91
CA CYS A 416 -6.81 -19.64 -21.00
C CYS A 416 -7.10 -18.19 -21.42
N LEU A 417 -7.68 -17.38 -20.53
CA LEU A 417 -7.67 -15.93 -20.68
C LEU A 417 -6.30 -15.42 -20.23
N ALA A 418 -5.41 -15.20 -21.19
CA ALA A 418 -4.05 -14.75 -20.95
C ALA A 418 -3.99 -13.22 -20.85
N PHE A 419 -3.44 -12.71 -19.74
CA PHE A 419 -3.01 -11.32 -19.62
C PHE A 419 -1.58 -11.18 -20.13
N THR A 420 -1.44 -10.51 -21.26
CA THR A 420 -0.24 -10.59 -22.11
C THR A 420 0.75 -9.46 -21.92
N SER A 421 0.35 -8.42 -21.19
CA SER A 421 1.16 -7.21 -21.00
C SER A 421 1.65 -7.00 -19.55
N LEU A 422 1.25 -7.87 -18.60
CA LEU A 422 1.63 -7.73 -17.18
C LEU A 422 3.10 -8.06 -16.90
N ALA A 423 3.65 -9.06 -17.61
CA ALA A 423 5.01 -9.56 -17.45
C ALA A 423 6.05 -8.79 -18.30
N ASN A 424 5.65 -7.66 -18.90
CA ASN A 424 6.57 -6.83 -19.67
C ASN A 424 7.60 -6.17 -18.73
N PRO A 425 8.86 -5.95 -19.18
CA PRO A 425 9.85 -5.24 -18.39
C PRO A 425 9.35 -3.85 -17.97
N ASP A 426 9.51 -3.51 -16.70
CA ASP A 426 9.07 -2.22 -16.14
C ASP A 426 10.19 -1.19 -16.31
N GLU A 427 9.97 -0.20 -17.18
CA GLU A 427 10.96 0.84 -17.51
C GLU A 427 11.32 1.71 -16.30
N PHE A 428 10.38 1.94 -15.38
CA PHE A 428 10.65 2.70 -14.18
C PHE A 428 11.58 1.93 -13.23
N ILE A 429 11.33 0.63 -13.03
CA ILE A 429 12.23 -0.24 -12.24
C ILE A 429 13.65 -0.26 -12.85
N ASN A 430 13.77 -0.31 -14.18
CA ASN A 430 15.07 -0.22 -14.85
C ASN A 430 15.76 1.12 -14.57
N THR A 431 15.02 2.23 -14.64
CA THR A 431 15.51 3.57 -14.32
C THR A 431 16.03 3.67 -12.87
N LEU A 432 15.33 3.06 -11.91
CA LEU A 432 15.79 2.99 -10.52
C LEU A 432 17.11 2.21 -10.41
N ASN A 433 17.19 1.05 -11.05
CA ASN A 433 18.39 0.20 -11.05
C ASN A 433 19.62 0.91 -11.66
N GLU A 434 19.43 1.60 -12.79
CA GLU A 434 20.49 2.37 -13.45
C GLU A 434 20.99 3.51 -12.54
N PHE A 435 20.08 4.21 -11.88
CA PHE A 435 20.44 5.24 -10.92
C PHE A 435 21.23 4.67 -9.74
N LEU A 436 20.81 3.55 -9.15
CA LEU A 436 21.53 2.89 -8.06
C LEU A 436 22.93 2.39 -8.46
N LYS A 437 23.16 2.08 -9.74
CA LYS A 437 24.46 1.68 -10.27
C LYS A 437 25.38 2.85 -10.62
N SER A 438 24.84 4.07 -10.72
CA SER A 438 25.62 5.26 -11.05
C SER A 438 26.65 5.58 -9.97
N ASP A 439 27.81 6.13 -10.38
CA ASP A 439 28.82 6.60 -9.42
C ASP A 439 28.31 7.80 -8.60
N ASP A 440 27.40 8.58 -9.20
CA ASP A 440 26.66 9.71 -8.61
C ASP A 440 25.86 9.29 -7.36
N PHE A 441 25.35 8.05 -7.32
CA PHE A 441 24.63 7.50 -6.17
C PHE A 441 25.55 7.14 -5.00
N LYS A 442 26.80 6.74 -5.23
CA LYS A 442 27.69 6.22 -4.17
C LYS A 442 28.06 7.25 -3.11
N TRP A 443 28.12 8.52 -3.50
CA TRP A 443 28.57 9.59 -2.60
C TRP A 443 27.59 10.75 -2.48
N LEU A 444 26.56 10.88 -3.34
CA LEU A 444 25.60 12.00 -3.31
C LEU A 444 26.30 13.37 -3.16
N GLU A 445 27.44 13.56 -3.84
CA GLU A 445 28.30 14.74 -3.68
C GLU A 445 28.60 15.47 -5.01
N ASP A 446 28.49 14.80 -6.16
CA ASP A 446 28.52 15.38 -7.50
C ASP A 446 27.56 14.59 -8.40
N VAL A 447 26.69 15.28 -9.14
CA VAL A 447 25.80 14.65 -10.13
C VAL A 447 25.88 15.44 -11.43
N SER A 448 26.31 14.78 -12.49
CA SER A 448 26.04 15.24 -13.86
C SER A 448 24.63 14.80 -14.22
N THR A 449 23.77 15.78 -14.51
CA THR A 449 22.39 15.65 -15.02
C THR A 449 22.02 14.26 -15.52
N VAL A 450 21.20 13.53 -14.75
CA VAL A 450 20.42 12.41 -15.27
C VAL A 450 19.34 13.03 -16.15
N GLU A 451 19.60 13.11 -17.45
CA GLU A 451 18.62 13.55 -18.45
C GLU A 451 17.58 12.45 -18.65
N GLY A 452 16.30 12.86 -18.60
CA GLY A 452 15.16 12.09 -19.09
C GLY A 452 14.87 10.81 -18.32
N THR A 453 13.97 10.86 -17.35
CA THR A 453 13.22 9.65 -17.00
C THR A 453 12.29 9.35 -18.18
N PRO A 454 12.33 8.15 -18.77
CA PRO A 454 11.33 7.73 -19.74
C PRO A 454 9.94 7.96 -19.15
N GLU A 455 9.01 8.49 -19.94
CA GLU A 455 7.61 8.51 -19.52
C GLU A 455 7.15 7.06 -19.34
N HIS A 456 6.69 6.72 -18.14
CA HIS A 456 6.12 5.41 -17.87
C HIS A 456 4.85 5.23 -18.70
N GLN A 457 4.96 4.55 -19.85
CA GLN A 457 3.81 4.30 -20.72
C GLN A 457 3.10 3.01 -20.31
N ALA A 458 2.13 3.15 -19.42
CA ALA A 458 1.31 2.02 -18.99
C ALA A 458 0.52 1.40 -20.16
N TRP A 459 0.57 0.08 -20.29
CA TRP A 459 -0.09 -0.67 -21.38
C TRP A 459 -1.62 -0.48 -21.42
N PHE A 460 -2.24 -0.17 -20.28
CA PHE A 460 -3.69 0.00 -20.14
C PHE A 460 -4.20 1.42 -20.48
N THR A 461 -3.35 2.29 -21.03
CA THR A 461 -3.74 3.65 -21.46
C THR A 461 -4.38 3.70 -22.85
N SER A 462 -4.25 2.64 -23.65
CA SER A 462 -4.80 2.57 -25.01
C SER A 462 -6.28 2.16 -25.03
N PHE A 463 -7.10 2.92 -25.76
CA PHE A 463 -8.50 2.58 -26.00
C PHE A 463 -8.67 1.24 -26.74
N ASP A 464 -7.81 0.97 -27.73
CA ASP A 464 -7.87 -0.25 -28.55
C ASP A 464 -7.61 -1.51 -27.71
N ILE A 465 -6.65 -1.41 -26.78
CA ILE A 465 -6.36 -2.48 -25.81
C ILE A 465 -7.58 -2.70 -24.92
N SER A 466 -8.17 -1.63 -24.40
CA SER A 466 -9.37 -1.69 -23.57
C SER A 466 -10.56 -2.33 -24.28
N GLN A 467 -10.76 -2.04 -25.57
CA GLN A 467 -11.82 -2.65 -26.38
C GLN A 467 -11.56 -4.15 -26.58
N THR A 468 -10.35 -4.52 -26.98
CA THR A 468 -9.94 -5.92 -27.19
C THR A 468 -10.13 -6.74 -25.92
N MET A 469 -9.73 -6.18 -24.77
CA MET A 469 -9.91 -6.86 -23.49
C MET A 469 -11.38 -7.12 -23.14
N ARG A 470 -12.26 -6.14 -23.37
CA ARG A 470 -13.70 -6.30 -23.13
C ARG A 470 -14.32 -7.35 -24.03
N GLU A 471 -13.94 -7.37 -25.30
CA GLU A 471 -14.39 -8.38 -26.26
C GLU A 471 -13.95 -9.79 -25.83
N ASN A 472 -12.66 -9.95 -25.51
CA ASN A 472 -12.12 -11.24 -25.05
C ASN A 472 -12.76 -11.69 -23.73
N LEU A 473 -12.97 -10.78 -22.77
CA LEU A 473 -13.67 -11.12 -21.53
C LEU A 473 -15.09 -11.62 -21.79
N SER A 474 -15.83 -10.94 -22.66
CA SER A 474 -17.22 -11.33 -22.99
C SER A 474 -17.26 -12.71 -23.67
N LEU A 475 -16.38 -12.95 -24.64
CA LEU A 475 -16.28 -14.23 -25.34
C LEU A 475 -15.85 -15.36 -24.40
N PHE A 476 -14.81 -15.13 -23.60
CA PHE A 476 -14.31 -16.11 -22.65
C PHE A 476 -15.36 -16.46 -21.59
N LYS A 477 -16.02 -15.47 -21.01
CA LYS A 477 -17.06 -15.67 -20.00
C LYS A 477 -18.21 -16.53 -20.53
N SER A 478 -18.86 -16.08 -21.60
CA SER A 478 -19.99 -16.78 -22.22
C SER A 478 -19.64 -18.21 -22.61
N PHE A 479 -18.45 -18.42 -23.17
CA PHE A 479 -17.97 -19.74 -23.56
C PHE A 479 -17.65 -20.63 -22.34
N SER A 480 -17.02 -20.10 -21.30
CA SER A 480 -16.73 -20.85 -20.07
C SER A 480 -18.00 -21.31 -19.36
N GLU A 481 -19.02 -20.46 -19.27
CA GLU A 481 -20.32 -20.78 -18.66
C GLU A 481 -21.08 -21.86 -19.45
N ALA A 482 -21.00 -21.80 -20.79
CA ALA A 482 -21.65 -22.78 -21.66
C ALA A 482 -20.99 -24.18 -21.61
N ASN A 483 -19.72 -24.27 -21.21
CA ASN A 483 -18.94 -25.50 -21.24
C ASN A 483 -18.47 -26.00 -19.87
N LYS A 484 -18.92 -25.39 -18.76
CA LYS A 484 -18.51 -25.72 -17.38
C LYS A 484 -18.63 -27.21 -16.98
N ASP A 485 -19.59 -27.92 -17.57
CA ASP A 485 -19.89 -29.33 -17.26
C ASP A 485 -19.21 -30.31 -18.25
N THR A 486 -18.37 -29.80 -19.15
CA THR A 486 -17.70 -30.59 -20.19
C THR A 486 -16.47 -31.28 -19.60
N LYS A 487 -16.46 -32.61 -19.59
CA LYS A 487 -15.31 -33.39 -19.14
C LYS A 487 -14.09 -33.14 -20.04
N GLY A 488 -12.90 -33.05 -19.43
CA GLY A 488 -11.64 -32.84 -20.14
C GLY A 488 -11.36 -31.39 -20.56
N VAL A 489 -12.29 -30.45 -20.33
CA VAL A 489 -12.09 -29.02 -20.64
C VAL A 489 -11.90 -28.22 -19.36
N GLN A 490 -10.84 -27.42 -19.29
CA GLN A 490 -10.61 -26.49 -18.17
C GLN A 490 -10.47 -25.04 -18.63
N PHE A 491 -10.93 -24.13 -17.78
CA PHE A 491 -10.84 -22.69 -17.96
C PHE A 491 -9.93 -22.09 -16.90
N VAL A 492 -8.97 -21.27 -17.33
CA VAL A 492 -8.00 -20.64 -16.43
C VAL A 492 -7.73 -19.20 -16.83
N ILE A 493 -7.21 -18.42 -15.90
CA ILE A 493 -6.66 -17.08 -16.12
C ILE A 493 -5.18 -17.13 -15.78
N ALA A 494 -4.31 -16.60 -16.63
CA ALA A 494 -2.87 -16.58 -16.37
C ALA A 494 -2.24 -15.30 -16.92
N SER A 495 -1.05 -14.94 -16.44
CA SER A 495 -0.20 -13.98 -17.13
C SER A 495 0.81 -14.69 -18.03
N ILE A 496 0.86 -14.31 -19.30
CA ILE A 496 1.74 -14.92 -20.30
C ILE A 496 2.23 -13.81 -21.24
N PRO A 497 3.51 -13.40 -21.19
CA PRO A 497 3.99 -12.28 -21.99
C PRO A 497 3.85 -12.54 -23.49
N ASP A 498 3.16 -11.63 -24.20
CA ASP A 498 3.01 -11.69 -25.66
C ASP A 498 2.84 -10.29 -26.25
N PRO A 499 3.95 -9.68 -26.73
CA PRO A 499 3.91 -8.35 -27.35
C PRO A 499 3.06 -8.29 -28.63
N SER A 500 2.75 -9.43 -29.26
CA SER A 500 1.97 -9.50 -30.50
C SER A 500 0.45 -9.40 -30.27
N ASN A 501 0.02 -9.43 -29.01
CA ASN A 501 -1.37 -9.39 -28.58
C ASN A 501 -1.52 -8.59 -27.29
N PRO A 502 -1.37 -7.25 -27.29
CA PRO A 502 -1.36 -6.46 -26.05
C PRO A 502 -2.70 -6.49 -25.31
N GLY A 503 -2.65 -6.44 -23.97
CA GLY A 503 -3.81 -6.51 -23.09
C GLY A 503 -4.18 -7.94 -22.67
N THR A 504 -5.16 -8.52 -23.36
CA THR A 504 -5.54 -9.93 -23.16
C THR A 504 -5.72 -10.65 -24.48
N SER A 505 -5.54 -11.96 -24.46
CA SER A 505 -5.89 -12.87 -25.55
C SER A 505 -6.45 -14.17 -24.98
N ILE A 506 -7.25 -14.89 -25.75
CA ILE A 506 -7.72 -16.22 -25.39
C ILE A 506 -6.80 -17.24 -26.05
N TYR A 507 -6.10 -18.02 -25.25
CA TYR A 507 -5.21 -19.08 -25.70
C TYR A 507 -5.92 -20.41 -25.62
N LEU A 508 -5.75 -21.24 -26.65
CA LEU A 508 -6.23 -22.61 -26.70
C LEU A 508 -5.04 -23.57 -26.65
N TYR A 509 -5.09 -24.46 -25.67
CA TYR A 509 -4.17 -25.58 -25.55
C TYR A 509 -4.92 -26.89 -25.72
N GLU A 510 -4.34 -27.81 -26.49
CA GLU A 510 -4.88 -29.15 -26.69
C GLU A 510 -3.77 -30.15 -26.39
N LYS A 511 -4.05 -31.11 -25.49
CA LYS A 511 -3.10 -32.14 -25.03
C LYS A 511 -1.76 -31.56 -24.57
N GLY A 512 -1.81 -30.41 -23.90
CA GLY A 512 -0.66 -29.70 -23.35
C GLY A 512 0.11 -28.82 -24.34
N GLU A 513 -0.26 -28.77 -25.62
CA GLU A 513 0.38 -27.91 -26.62
C GLU A 513 -0.47 -26.68 -26.96
N LEU A 514 0.17 -25.52 -27.12
CA LEU A 514 -0.50 -24.29 -27.54
C LEU A 514 -0.88 -24.40 -29.03
N THR A 515 -2.16 -24.59 -29.33
CA THR A 515 -2.63 -24.72 -30.71
C THR A 515 -3.07 -23.40 -31.31
N ASN A 516 -3.59 -22.46 -30.49
CA ASN A 516 -4.00 -21.14 -30.96
C ASN A 516 -3.82 -20.02 -29.91
N PRO A 517 -2.92 -19.05 -30.12
CA PRO A 517 -2.70 -17.91 -29.21
C PRO A 517 -3.71 -16.76 -29.38
N LYS A 518 -4.62 -16.84 -30.37
CA LYS A 518 -5.67 -15.84 -30.64
C LYS A 518 -7.00 -16.55 -30.89
N PHE A 519 -7.32 -17.54 -30.05
CA PHE A 519 -8.53 -18.32 -30.18
C PHE A 519 -9.76 -17.41 -30.05
N LYS A 520 -10.69 -17.52 -31.00
CA LYS A 520 -12.00 -16.86 -30.92
C LYS A 520 -13.05 -17.94 -30.68
N PRO A 521 -13.56 -18.09 -29.45
CA PRO A 521 -14.61 -19.06 -29.16
C PRO A 521 -15.88 -18.74 -29.96
N VAL A 522 -16.73 -19.75 -30.16
CA VAL A 522 -18.06 -19.53 -30.73
C VAL A 522 -18.94 -18.73 -29.77
N SER A 523 -19.47 -17.61 -30.23
CA SER A 523 -20.42 -16.77 -29.50
C SER A 523 -21.87 -17.11 -29.78
N LYS A 524 -22.77 -16.55 -28.97
CA LYS A 524 -24.23 -16.71 -29.08
C LYS A 524 -24.72 -16.47 -30.52
N PRO A 525 -25.33 -17.48 -31.17
CA PRO A 525 -25.84 -17.31 -32.52
C PRO A 525 -27.19 -16.55 -32.53
N PRO A 526 -27.57 -15.92 -33.65
CA PRO A 526 -28.87 -15.28 -33.81
C PRO A 526 -30.04 -16.26 -33.62
N PRO A 527 -31.25 -15.80 -33.28
CA PRO A 527 -32.41 -16.68 -33.14
C PRO A 527 -32.69 -17.47 -34.42
N PRO A 528 -33.13 -18.75 -34.33
CA PRO A 528 -33.41 -19.54 -35.52
C PRO A 528 -34.68 -19.03 -36.21
N THR A 529 -34.82 -19.25 -37.51
CA THR A 529 -36.08 -18.99 -38.23
C THR A 529 -36.74 -20.31 -38.61
N VAL A 530 -38.03 -20.47 -38.31
CA VAL A 530 -38.77 -21.70 -38.62
C VAL A 530 -39.58 -21.47 -39.90
N THR A 531 -39.39 -22.37 -40.86
CA THR A 531 -40.25 -22.46 -42.04
C THR A 531 -41.01 -23.79 -42.00
N MET A 532 -42.33 -23.73 -42.18
CA MET A 532 -43.20 -24.90 -42.14
C MET A 532 -43.66 -25.22 -43.55
N SER A 533 -43.25 -26.37 -44.07
CA SER A 533 -43.67 -26.89 -45.38
C SER A 533 -44.05 -28.35 -45.26
N ASP A 534 -45.27 -28.72 -45.69
CA ASP A 534 -45.77 -30.10 -45.76
C ASP A 534 -45.68 -30.89 -44.43
N GLY A 535 -45.98 -30.24 -43.31
CA GLY A 535 -45.95 -30.87 -41.98
C GLY A 535 -44.53 -31.19 -41.46
N ARG A 536 -43.48 -30.67 -42.12
CA ARG A 536 -42.09 -30.70 -41.64
C ARG A 536 -41.64 -29.28 -41.29
N GLY A 537 -41.07 -29.12 -40.10
CA GLY A 537 -40.43 -27.88 -39.69
C GLY A 537 -38.97 -27.86 -40.09
N THR A 538 -38.61 -26.92 -40.96
CA THR A 538 -37.23 -26.66 -41.34
C THR A 538 -36.72 -25.45 -40.57
N LEU A 539 -35.68 -25.66 -39.78
CA LEU A 539 -34.96 -24.62 -39.05
C LEU A 539 -33.89 -24.03 -39.95
N MET A 540 -33.93 -22.71 -40.10
CA MET A 540 -32.85 -21.92 -40.64
C MET A 540 -31.96 -21.46 -39.47
N LEU A 541 -30.74 -21.99 -39.43
CA LEU A 541 -29.73 -21.77 -38.41
C LEU A 541 -28.60 -20.92 -38.99
N GLN A 542 -28.08 -19.98 -38.20
CA GLN A 542 -26.95 -19.14 -38.62
C GLN A 542 -25.71 -19.52 -37.82
N LYS A 543 -24.55 -19.50 -38.49
CA LYS A 543 -23.26 -19.70 -37.84
C LYS A 543 -23.02 -18.64 -36.78
N SER A 544 -22.17 -18.98 -35.81
CA SER A 544 -21.77 -18.02 -34.79
C SER A 544 -21.11 -16.77 -35.41
N PRO A 545 -21.36 -15.56 -34.87
CA PRO A 545 -20.64 -14.35 -35.28
C PRO A 545 -19.13 -14.40 -35.04
N THR A 546 -18.66 -15.28 -34.15
CA THR A 546 -17.24 -15.47 -33.84
C THR A 546 -16.89 -16.95 -33.79
N GLY A 547 -15.61 -17.28 -34.00
CA GLY A 547 -15.15 -18.65 -34.04
C GLY A 547 -15.67 -19.46 -35.23
N GLU A 548 -15.19 -20.69 -35.34
CA GLU A 548 -15.63 -21.62 -36.38
C GLU A 548 -16.76 -22.51 -35.86
N THR A 549 -17.90 -22.47 -36.55
CA THR A 549 -19.03 -23.36 -36.27
C THR A 549 -18.91 -24.62 -37.12
N VAL A 550 -18.71 -25.76 -36.46
CA VAL A 550 -18.58 -27.09 -37.08
C VAL A 550 -19.94 -27.77 -37.18
N ARG A 551 -20.81 -27.57 -36.18
CA ARG A 551 -22.19 -28.09 -36.14
C ARG A 551 -23.07 -27.26 -35.21
N PHE A 552 -24.35 -27.61 -35.12
CA PHE A 552 -25.32 -26.98 -34.22
C PHE A 552 -25.88 -27.99 -33.22
N ARG A 553 -26.22 -27.51 -32.03
CA ARG A 553 -26.95 -28.27 -31.01
C ARG A 553 -28.30 -27.61 -30.79
N ILE A 554 -29.37 -28.28 -31.20
CA ILE A 554 -30.75 -27.80 -31.12
C ILE A 554 -31.33 -28.25 -29.78
N GLU A 555 -31.96 -27.31 -29.07
CA GLU A 555 -32.62 -27.53 -27.79
C GLU A 555 -34.09 -27.13 -27.93
N TYR A 556 -35.02 -28.03 -27.62
CA TYR A 556 -36.46 -27.73 -27.69
C TYR A 556 -37.25 -28.32 -26.50
N LYS A 557 -38.34 -27.65 -26.12
CA LYS A 557 -39.26 -28.12 -25.06
C LYS A 557 -40.69 -27.69 -25.34
N LEU A 558 -41.66 -28.32 -24.67
CA LEU A 558 -43.08 -27.98 -24.81
C LEU A 558 -43.43 -26.71 -24.00
N ALA A 559 -44.00 -25.69 -24.62
CA ALA A 559 -44.23 -24.37 -23.98
C ALA A 559 -45.29 -24.40 -22.85
N ASN A 560 -46.23 -25.37 -22.87
CA ASN A 560 -47.37 -25.45 -21.94
C ASN A 560 -47.23 -26.54 -20.84
N SER A 561 -46.02 -26.98 -20.49
CA SER A 561 -45.86 -27.88 -19.33
C SER A 561 -45.97 -27.10 -18.02
N LYS A 562 -46.90 -27.51 -17.15
CA LYS A 562 -47.03 -26.98 -15.76
C LYS A 562 -45.83 -27.32 -14.84
N ASP A 563 -44.84 -28.04 -15.35
CA ASP A 563 -43.54 -28.25 -14.72
C ASP A 563 -42.54 -27.26 -15.34
N GLU A 564 -42.08 -26.29 -14.56
CA GLU A 564 -40.96 -25.41 -14.94
C GLU A 564 -39.62 -26.19 -15.06
N ASP A 565 -39.58 -27.43 -14.54
CA ASP A 565 -38.40 -28.30 -14.45
C ASP A 565 -38.20 -29.29 -15.63
N LYS A 566 -38.92 -29.15 -16.74
CA LYS A 566 -38.65 -30.03 -17.91
C LYS A 566 -37.32 -29.69 -18.58
N VAL A 567 -36.40 -30.66 -18.51
CA VAL A 567 -35.11 -30.68 -19.22
C VAL A 567 -35.34 -30.49 -20.73
N TRP A 568 -34.58 -29.58 -21.35
CA TRP A 568 -34.60 -29.37 -22.80
C TRP A 568 -34.23 -30.67 -23.52
N GLU A 569 -35.05 -31.08 -24.49
CA GLU A 569 -34.66 -32.15 -25.41
C GLU A 569 -33.57 -31.62 -26.35
N VAL A 570 -32.57 -32.47 -26.62
CA VAL A 570 -31.37 -32.09 -27.36
C VAL A 570 -31.26 -32.90 -28.64
N ARG A 571 -30.94 -32.23 -29.75
CA ARG A 571 -30.56 -32.88 -31.01
C ARG A 571 -29.36 -32.17 -31.64
N ASP A 572 -28.31 -32.91 -31.94
CA ASP A 572 -27.15 -32.40 -32.67
C ASP A 572 -27.33 -32.52 -34.19
N THR A 573 -26.88 -31.51 -34.94
CA THR A 573 -26.79 -31.58 -36.40
C THR A 573 -25.50 -32.29 -36.82
N PRO A 574 -25.49 -32.96 -37.98
CA PRO A 574 -24.28 -33.64 -38.47
C PRO A 574 -23.18 -32.66 -38.89
N ASP A 575 -23.55 -31.47 -39.33
CA ASP A 575 -22.66 -30.42 -39.82
C ASP A 575 -23.23 -29.02 -39.52
N ALA A 576 -22.53 -27.97 -39.97
CA ALA A 576 -22.95 -26.58 -39.87
C ALA A 576 -23.79 -26.11 -41.08
N GLN A 577 -24.59 -26.98 -41.71
CA GLN A 577 -25.55 -26.54 -42.71
C GLN A 577 -26.64 -25.66 -42.09
N GLU A 578 -26.94 -24.56 -42.76
CA GLU A 578 -27.88 -23.55 -42.28
C GLU A 578 -29.34 -24.00 -42.33
N SER A 579 -29.66 -25.14 -42.96
CA SER A 579 -31.02 -25.67 -43.05
C SER A 579 -31.08 -27.05 -42.41
N PHE A 580 -31.92 -27.21 -41.39
CA PHE A 580 -32.08 -28.48 -40.68
C PHE A 580 -33.55 -28.88 -40.50
N ALA A 581 -33.91 -30.10 -40.91
CA ALA A 581 -35.26 -30.62 -40.75
C ALA A 581 -35.45 -31.21 -39.34
N LEU A 582 -36.22 -30.53 -38.48
CA LEU A 582 -36.57 -31.03 -37.16
C LEU A 582 -37.81 -31.93 -37.24
N THR A 583 -37.60 -33.23 -37.06
CA THR A 583 -38.63 -34.29 -37.16
C THR A 583 -39.05 -34.78 -35.78
N GLY A 584 -40.29 -35.28 -35.65
CA GLY A 584 -40.77 -35.90 -34.39
C GLY A 584 -41.50 -34.95 -33.43
N LEU A 585 -41.74 -33.69 -33.82
CA LEU A 585 -42.60 -32.77 -33.07
C LEU A 585 -44.07 -33.17 -33.19
N GLN A 586 -44.82 -33.01 -32.10
CA GLN A 586 -46.26 -33.29 -32.07
C GLN A 586 -47.04 -32.13 -32.70
N ARG A 587 -48.04 -32.46 -33.51
CA ARG A 587 -48.92 -31.49 -34.19
C ARG A 587 -49.73 -30.68 -33.18
N ASP A 588 -49.98 -29.41 -33.52
CA ASP A 588 -50.79 -28.46 -32.73
C ASP A 588 -50.29 -28.23 -31.29
N LYS A 589 -49.03 -28.59 -31.02
CA LYS A 589 -48.38 -28.30 -29.75
C LYS A 589 -47.36 -27.19 -29.91
N GLN A 590 -47.33 -26.31 -28.93
CA GLN A 590 -46.41 -25.19 -28.87
C GLN A 590 -45.07 -25.64 -28.31
N TYR A 591 -44.00 -25.31 -29.02
CA TYR A 591 -42.62 -25.62 -28.63
C TYR A 591 -41.80 -24.33 -28.51
N ASP A 592 -41.03 -24.24 -27.42
CA ASP A 592 -39.91 -23.30 -27.32
C ASP A 592 -38.67 -23.97 -27.91
N LEU A 593 -37.97 -23.25 -28.78
CA LEU A 593 -36.82 -23.76 -29.50
C LEU A 593 -35.68 -22.76 -29.49
N ARG A 594 -34.48 -23.25 -29.17
CA ARG A 594 -33.22 -22.51 -29.25
C ARG A 594 -32.12 -23.41 -29.76
N TYR A 595 -30.97 -22.85 -30.12
CA TYR A 595 -29.82 -23.65 -30.54
C TYR A 595 -28.52 -23.01 -30.11
N ARG A 596 -27.45 -23.81 -30.14
CA ARG A 596 -26.07 -23.40 -29.89
C ARG A 596 -25.22 -23.69 -31.12
N ALA A 597 -24.25 -22.83 -31.37
CA ALA A 597 -23.15 -23.13 -32.27
C ALA A 597 -22.15 -24.04 -31.54
N VAL A 598 -21.61 -25.04 -32.23
CA VAL A 598 -20.63 -25.97 -31.67
C VAL A 598 -19.36 -25.90 -32.52
N SER A 599 -18.23 -25.70 -31.84
CA SER A 599 -16.87 -25.77 -32.38
C SER A 599 -16.22 -27.11 -32.02
N GLU A 600 -14.99 -27.34 -32.49
CA GLU A 600 -14.21 -28.53 -32.12
C GLU A 600 -13.99 -28.67 -30.61
N VAL A 601 -13.90 -27.56 -29.89
CA VAL A 601 -13.46 -27.52 -28.47
C VAL A 601 -14.57 -27.14 -27.49
N GLY A 602 -15.80 -26.91 -27.97
CA GLY A 602 -16.93 -26.56 -27.10
C GLY A 602 -18.05 -25.84 -27.83
N MET A 603 -19.10 -25.46 -27.09
CA MET A 603 -20.31 -24.83 -27.62
C MET A 603 -20.54 -23.41 -27.11
N SER A 604 -21.33 -22.64 -27.86
CA SER A 604 -21.73 -21.27 -27.48
C SER A 604 -22.83 -21.27 -26.42
N GLU A 605 -23.15 -20.07 -25.92
CA GLU A 605 -24.47 -19.80 -25.32
C GLU A 605 -25.60 -20.13 -26.30
N ALA A 606 -26.77 -20.45 -25.74
CA ALA A 606 -27.96 -20.69 -26.54
C ALA A 606 -28.49 -19.37 -27.13
N SER A 607 -29.01 -19.44 -28.36
CA SER A 607 -29.77 -18.37 -28.99
C SER A 607 -30.95 -17.95 -28.11
N GLU A 608 -31.53 -16.78 -28.38
CA GLU A 608 -32.85 -16.48 -27.83
C GLU A 608 -33.86 -17.55 -28.28
N PRO A 609 -34.74 -18.02 -27.38
CA PRO A 609 -35.74 -19.00 -27.74
C PRO A 609 -36.80 -18.36 -28.62
N ILE A 610 -37.27 -19.12 -29.60
CA ILE A 610 -38.45 -18.80 -30.41
C ILE A 610 -39.56 -19.79 -30.09
N CYS A 611 -40.80 -19.35 -30.28
CA CYS A 611 -41.97 -20.21 -30.14
C CYS A 611 -42.47 -20.65 -31.53
N CYS A 612 -42.74 -21.94 -31.72
CA CYS A 612 -43.30 -22.47 -32.96
C CYS A 612 -44.41 -23.52 -32.72
N ILE A 613 -45.34 -23.63 -33.67
CA ILE A 613 -46.44 -24.61 -33.67
C ILE A 613 -46.38 -25.39 -35.00
N PRO A 614 -46.22 -26.73 -34.97
CA PRO A 614 -46.30 -27.55 -36.16
C PRO A 614 -47.72 -27.70 -36.73
N ASN A 615 -48.02 -26.95 -37.79
CA ASN A 615 -49.31 -26.95 -38.50
C ASN A 615 -49.43 -28.07 -39.55
N THR A 616 -50.67 -28.49 -39.83
CA THR A 616 -51.05 -29.42 -40.91
C THR A 616 -51.61 -28.68 -42.14
N HIS A 617 -50.78 -28.35 -43.14
CA HIS A 617 -51.12 -27.95 -44.53
C HIS A 617 -52.15 -26.80 -44.78
N PRO A 618 -52.15 -26.18 -45.99
CA PRO A 618 -52.90 -24.99 -46.31
C PRO A 618 -54.35 -25.34 -46.60
N ASP A 619 -55.27 -24.57 -46.04
CA ASP A 619 -56.67 -24.60 -46.45
C ASP A 619 -56.78 -24.35 -47.96
N TYR A 620 -57.32 -25.33 -48.70
CA TYR A 620 -57.96 -25.04 -49.98
C TYR A 620 -59.17 -24.12 -49.69
N PRO A 621 -59.41 -23.07 -50.49
CA PRO A 621 -60.45 -22.10 -50.20
C PRO A 621 -61.83 -22.72 -50.46
N SER A 622 -62.60 -22.92 -49.40
CA SER A 622 -64.06 -23.05 -49.54
C SER A 622 -64.63 -21.64 -49.78
N ILE A 623 -65.02 -21.41 -51.02
CA ILE A 623 -65.89 -20.33 -51.47
C ILE A 623 -67.26 -20.50 -50.77
N ASP A 624 -67.70 -19.49 -49.99
CA ASP A 624 -69.05 -18.93 -50.14
C ASP A 624 -69.21 -17.59 -49.39
N ASP A 625 -69.50 -16.57 -50.22
CA ASP A 625 -70.39 -15.42 -50.08
C ASP A 625 -70.39 -14.42 -48.90
N GLY A 626 -70.03 -13.17 -49.27
CA GLY A 626 -70.60 -11.89 -48.78
C GLY A 626 -70.03 -11.36 -47.46
N GLU A 627 -69.51 -10.15 -47.31
CA GLU A 627 -69.65 -8.87 -48.01
C GLU A 627 -68.34 -8.06 -47.93
N TYR A 628 -68.15 -7.22 -48.94
CA TYR A 628 -67.04 -6.29 -49.11
C TYR A 628 -66.99 -5.19 -48.04
N SER A 629 -65.78 -4.87 -47.56
CA SER A 629 -65.35 -3.46 -47.47
C SER A 629 -63.82 -3.34 -47.49
N PHE A 630 -63.38 -2.33 -48.23
CA PHE A 630 -62.05 -2.08 -48.77
C PHE A 630 -61.13 -1.25 -47.83
N ILE A 631 -59.81 -1.47 -47.99
CA ILE A 631 -58.67 -0.49 -48.00
C ILE A 631 -58.42 0.26 -46.66
N THR A 632 -57.21 0.26 -46.08
CA THR A 632 -56.09 1.13 -46.52
C THR A 632 -54.77 0.77 -45.83
N ALA A 633 -53.70 0.69 -46.63
CA ALA A 633 -52.31 0.82 -46.21
C ALA A 633 -51.94 2.30 -46.07
N CYS A 634 -51.11 2.67 -45.09
CA CYS A 634 -50.31 3.90 -45.19
C CYS A 634 -48.88 3.63 -44.75
N ASN A 635 -48.00 3.75 -45.73
CA ASN A 635 -46.55 3.78 -45.62
C ASN A 635 -46.11 5.26 -45.57
N ASN A 636 -45.02 5.53 -44.85
CA ASN A 636 -44.06 6.64 -44.99
C ASN A 636 -44.53 8.11 -44.78
N ASN A 637 -43.80 8.83 -43.91
CA ASN A 637 -42.93 9.91 -44.40
C ASN A 637 -41.88 10.39 -43.38
N PHE A 638 -40.67 10.55 -43.92
CA PHE A 638 -39.59 11.45 -43.52
C PHE A 638 -40.09 12.85 -43.08
N GLN A 639 -39.44 13.48 -42.09
CA GLN A 639 -38.59 14.66 -42.31
C GLN A 639 -37.84 15.13 -41.04
N LEU A 640 -36.64 15.64 -41.30
CA LEU A 640 -35.63 16.26 -40.44
C LEU A 640 -36.01 17.66 -39.91
N TYR A 641 -35.16 18.15 -38.99
CA TYR A 641 -34.98 19.47 -38.36
C TYR A 641 -35.74 19.65 -37.03
N ASN A 642 -35.11 19.96 -35.88
CA ASN A 642 -33.77 20.50 -35.55
C ASN A 642 -33.08 19.67 -34.46
#